data_AF-A0A928X0W2-F1
#
_entry.id   AF-A0A928X0W2-F1
#
_cell.length_a   1.000
_cell.length_b   1.000
_cell.length_c   1.000
_cell.angle_alpha   90.00
_cell.angle_beta   90.00
_cell.angle_gamma   90.00
#
_symmetry.space_group_name_H-M   'P 1'
#
loop_
_entity.id
_entity.type
_entity.pdbx_description
1 polymer ?
#
loop_
_entity_poly.entity_id
_entity_poly.type
_entity_poly.pdbx_seq_one_letter_code
_entity_poly.pdbx_strand_id
1 'polypeptide(L)'
;MSNRRLTHPSSKTKSRRLSNRVRTLIAAMVLSGGIFTPGLIAWANGPTPGTVIENQATGSFVDPSDNSTQLIESNVVRVTVAEVAGIAVTENGYTEPTDGTVNEGDTVFFDFVITNVGNDPTQFFIPGAATISGGTANGDIQVIEYDPDGSGTSVIDLSSSNITVPSSGDNTGDLSGMPNNGSIPAGGNITVRVPVTAGTAGFDLEVTLGDTTATDGQNEAYVAGTNDVYTQDNTGITNGDTDGAPINNEREASDSLTVAIATSTPTPTSLDYGDAPDTYATNAADDGGEGIGASHSIVSNLYLGQPADAESDAVAPLDGSGDGSDEDGVTVFAMTEGATDFIVSKSDISATNNTGRVATLHGWIDFDKDGVFSSTEHARITIPNGSTEIAPTADLIWNGITVGVSGNTYARFRLTTDGSITESTPGGTANDGEVEDYVVAIAPPPPTQSGDFCATPYSMFYSGHWPNRIDAIHADSGAFVALTTATSASVTNSLASDHINNLVYYAENDSLYAWSPITNTHTTVTNNFSSFISGSVDLSSGGAAFYNGSLYLGVDPQPETEVYRIDFVPGSNGLNIQSVTSLNLNGIVAATDWGDMTIDDNGIILAGGGGGVYWSYDLNNGTYTPLTSSLPGDQHQFAKDGQGRLWAAVYTPIRFVVQAEVVGNTVQPVGSTISVDPHDTNDAAECVIGESSIGDLIWEDTDGDGVQDPGENGIENVTVDLYWDIDGNGQIDPGGDPVLGTQTTGASGNYNFFDLIFGNYIVKVTDTNGVLSGAVLTTSSDEFAVNLPPGIIDYNDADFGYQQPVVQKDPNVLLVKRITQINGDTTSAGGDILSSYINQNDAINPYDDNDITLADPVNPTDPPKDTAQWPDPSTTLIGGIDGGNVMPNDEIEYTIYYLSSGDTTAENVLFCDYVPTFTSFIPNAYMGSAPQATGGIGGADLSIQLFRDGTTDYHTGANDGDSATYFGPGIDPANSFPGIDCDGDGDGINANTNGAVVVNLGDLPDATTDATGAYGHVRFRTRVK
;
A
#
# COMPACT_ATOMS: atom_id res chain seq x y z
N MET A 1 -48.90 22.73 -21.91
CA MET A 1 -49.73 23.43 -20.91
C MET A 1 -49.78 22.62 -19.62
N SER A 2 -49.45 23.25 -18.48
CA SER A 2 -49.87 22.95 -17.09
C SER A 2 -50.07 21.49 -16.57
N ASN A 3 -49.10 21.06 -15.74
CA ASN A 3 -49.24 20.60 -14.33
C ASN A 3 -49.95 19.29 -13.89
N ARG A 4 -49.12 18.46 -13.20
CA ARG A 4 -49.21 17.98 -11.79
C ARG A 4 -49.69 16.54 -11.41
N ARG A 5 -48.67 15.78 -10.96
CA ARG A 5 -48.50 15.01 -9.69
C ARG A 5 -49.13 13.60 -9.46
N LEU A 6 -48.20 12.62 -9.46
CA LEU A 6 -47.84 11.66 -8.38
C LEU A 6 -48.85 10.58 -7.88
N THR A 7 -48.56 9.29 -8.12
CA THR A 7 -47.91 8.32 -7.19
C THR A 7 -47.88 6.86 -7.73
N HIS A 8 -47.02 5.99 -7.18
CA HIS A 8 -46.77 4.56 -7.50
C HIS A 8 -47.43 3.61 -6.43
N PRO A 9 -47.32 2.24 -6.39
CA PRO A 9 -46.42 1.30 -7.12
C PRO A 9 -46.99 -0.09 -7.61
N SER A 10 -46.18 -0.80 -8.43
CA SER A 10 -45.85 -2.28 -8.50
C SER A 10 -46.87 -3.44 -8.33
N SER A 11 -46.87 -4.43 -9.26
CA SER A 11 -46.59 -5.89 -9.02
C SER A 11 -46.72 -6.80 -10.30
N LYS A 12 -46.14 -8.02 -10.28
CA LYS A 12 -45.85 -8.94 -11.43
C LYS A 12 -46.89 -10.07 -11.66
N THR A 13 -46.83 -10.76 -12.81
CA THR A 13 -47.60 -12.01 -13.13
C THR A 13 -46.72 -13.12 -13.74
N LYS A 14 -47.04 -14.42 -13.49
CA LYS A 14 -46.35 -15.63 -14.03
C LYS A 14 -47.18 -16.36 -15.12
N SER A 15 -46.55 -17.13 -16.01
CA SER A 15 -47.18 -18.24 -16.77
C SER A 15 -46.17 -19.33 -17.20
N ARG A 16 -46.64 -20.54 -17.57
CA ARG A 16 -45.86 -21.80 -17.82
C ARG A 16 -46.14 -22.39 -19.22
N ARG A 17 -45.18 -23.15 -19.78
CA ARG A 17 -45.27 -24.53 -20.41
C ARG A 17 -44.13 -24.78 -21.45
N LEU A 18 -43.80 -25.97 -21.98
CA LEU A 18 -43.66 -27.39 -21.52
C LEU A 18 -43.39 -28.32 -22.75
N SER A 19 -42.23 -29.02 -22.89
CA SER A 19 -42.10 -30.45 -23.36
C SER A 19 -40.76 -30.93 -24.00
N ASN A 20 -40.20 -32.01 -23.41
CA ASN A 20 -39.64 -33.24 -24.02
C ASN A 20 -38.39 -33.31 -24.95
N ARG A 21 -37.31 -33.84 -24.34
CA ARG A 21 -36.49 -35.01 -24.75
C ARG A 21 -35.49 -34.90 -25.94
N VAL A 22 -34.30 -34.42 -25.62
CA VAL A 22 -33.05 -35.20 -25.78
C VAL A 22 -32.68 -35.74 -24.38
N ARG A 23 -32.10 -36.95 -24.28
CA ARG A 23 -31.63 -37.50 -23.00
C ARG A 23 -30.12 -37.35 -22.89
N THR A 24 -29.71 -36.16 -22.48
CA THR A 24 -28.47 -35.96 -21.72
C THR A 24 -28.77 -36.32 -20.27
N LEU A 25 -27.95 -37.19 -19.66
CA LEU A 25 -27.61 -37.12 -18.24
C LEU A 25 -26.16 -36.62 -18.28
N ILE A 26 -25.79 -35.40 -17.88
CA ILE A 26 -26.04 -34.73 -16.58
C ILE A 26 -25.62 -35.62 -15.42
N ALA A 27 -24.36 -35.44 -15.05
CA ALA A 27 -23.78 -35.90 -13.79
C ALA A 27 -24.59 -35.38 -12.60
N ALA A 28 -24.65 -36.19 -11.55
CA ALA A 28 -25.24 -35.81 -10.28
C ALA A 28 -24.58 -36.60 -9.15
N MET A 29 -23.38 -36.20 -8.75
CA MET A 29 -22.88 -36.39 -7.39
C MET A 29 -22.10 -35.14 -6.94
N VAL A 30 -22.12 -34.97 -5.62
CA VAL A 30 -21.95 -33.75 -4.82
C VAL A 30 -20.67 -32.96 -5.12
N LEU A 31 -20.74 -31.62 -5.07
CA LEU A 31 -19.57 -30.74 -5.10
C LEU A 31 -18.66 -30.98 -3.89
N SER A 32 -17.39 -31.31 -4.15
CA SER A 32 -16.27 -30.88 -3.33
C SER A 32 -15.01 -30.74 -4.19
N GLY A 33 -14.79 -29.53 -4.74
CA GLY A 33 -13.48 -29.04 -5.17
C GLY A 33 -12.83 -29.61 -6.45
N GLY A 34 -13.04 -28.92 -7.58
CA GLY A 34 -11.92 -28.60 -8.50
C GLY A 34 -11.78 -29.36 -9.84
N ILE A 35 -11.57 -28.55 -10.88
CA ILE A 35 -10.86 -28.85 -12.16
C ILE A 35 -11.68 -29.57 -13.27
N PHE A 36 -11.26 -29.30 -14.51
CA PHE A 36 -11.98 -29.46 -15.78
C PHE A 36 -11.92 -30.88 -16.36
N THR A 37 -12.99 -31.29 -17.05
CA THR A 37 -12.90 -32.30 -18.13
C THR A 37 -12.75 -31.60 -19.49
N PRO A 38 -11.59 -31.65 -20.17
CA PRO A 38 -11.46 -31.14 -21.53
C PRO A 38 -12.19 -32.07 -22.52
N GLY A 39 -13.20 -31.52 -23.21
CA GLY A 39 -13.88 -32.25 -24.28
C GLY A 39 -12.97 -32.41 -25.50
N LEU A 40 -12.64 -33.65 -25.83
CA LEU A 40 -11.80 -34.02 -26.98
C LEU A 40 -12.41 -33.51 -28.31
N ILE A 41 -11.80 -32.46 -28.89
CA ILE A 41 -12.08 -32.00 -30.25
C ILE A 41 -10.92 -32.44 -31.15
N ALA A 42 -11.21 -33.30 -32.13
CA ALA A 42 -10.20 -33.78 -33.08
C ALA A 42 -9.77 -32.66 -34.06
N TRP A 43 -8.47 -32.36 -34.11
CA TRP A 43 -7.85 -31.18 -34.71
C TRP A 43 -7.75 -31.13 -36.25
N ALA A 44 -8.63 -31.82 -36.97
CA ALA A 44 -8.43 -32.12 -38.41
C ALA A 44 -8.46 -30.93 -39.40
N ASN A 45 -8.54 -29.66 -38.96
CA ASN A 45 -8.57 -28.47 -39.84
C ASN A 45 -7.84 -27.22 -39.29
N GLY A 46 -7.02 -27.32 -38.25
CA GLY A 46 -6.27 -26.18 -37.69
C GLY A 46 -5.13 -25.68 -38.61
N PRO A 47 -4.51 -24.52 -38.31
CA PRO A 47 -3.29 -24.09 -38.97
C PRO A 47 -2.14 -25.04 -38.62
N THR A 48 -1.32 -25.41 -39.60
CA THR A 48 -0.11 -26.21 -39.35
C THR A 48 0.93 -25.38 -38.59
N PRO A 49 1.81 -26.02 -37.79
CA PRO A 49 2.97 -25.35 -37.20
C PRO A 49 3.76 -24.53 -38.23
N GLY A 50 4.30 -23.39 -37.79
CA GLY A 50 5.06 -22.43 -38.60
C GLY A 50 4.24 -21.34 -39.33
N THR A 51 2.91 -21.27 -39.14
CA THR A 51 2.05 -20.27 -39.80
C THR A 51 2.16 -18.89 -39.11
N VAL A 52 2.45 -17.82 -39.87
CA VAL A 52 2.51 -16.42 -39.35
C VAL A 52 1.18 -15.69 -39.53
N ILE A 53 0.80 -14.88 -38.53
CA ILE A 53 -0.43 -14.07 -38.50
C ILE A 53 -0.05 -12.61 -38.19
N GLU A 54 -0.47 -11.65 -39.03
CA GLU A 54 -0.17 -10.21 -38.90
C GLU A 54 -1.44 -9.36 -38.75
N ASN A 55 -1.34 -8.17 -38.13
CA ASN A 55 -2.45 -7.21 -38.02
C ASN A 55 -2.01 -5.72 -37.90
N GLN A 56 -2.78 -4.77 -38.46
CA GLN A 56 -2.57 -3.30 -38.44
C GLN A 56 -3.92 -2.58 -38.23
N ALA A 57 -3.94 -1.35 -37.71
CA ALA A 57 -5.14 -0.52 -37.53
C ALA A 57 -5.01 0.83 -38.25
N THR A 58 -6.14 1.44 -38.57
CA THR A 58 -6.28 2.67 -39.39
C THR A 58 -7.29 3.63 -38.75
N GLY A 59 -7.25 4.92 -39.07
CA GLY A 59 -8.20 5.90 -38.51
C GLY A 59 -8.16 7.28 -39.16
N SER A 60 -8.98 8.19 -38.63
CA SER A 60 -9.17 9.54 -39.18
C SER A 60 -9.66 10.54 -38.12
N PHE A 61 -9.38 11.84 -38.32
CA PHE A 61 -9.92 12.95 -37.52
C PHE A 61 -10.16 14.21 -38.35
N VAL A 62 -10.78 15.25 -37.77
CA VAL A 62 -11.04 16.56 -38.38
C VAL A 62 -10.26 17.67 -37.67
N ASP A 63 -9.60 18.53 -38.45
CA ASP A 63 -8.92 19.73 -37.97
C ASP A 63 -9.93 20.90 -37.82
N PRO A 64 -10.13 21.49 -36.62
CA PRO A 64 -11.09 22.56 -36.41
C PRO A 64 -10.65 23.92 -36.99
N SER A 65 -9.38 24.08 -37.39
CA SER A 65 -8.85 25.32 -37.96
C SER A 65 -9.29 25.53 -39.42
N ASP A 66 -9.43 24.45 -40.19
CA ASP A 66 -9.79 24.49 -41.61
C ASP A 66 -10.90 23.50 -42.04
N ASN A 67 -11.36 22.63 -41.13
CA ASN A 67 -12.39 21.60 -41.33
C ASN A 67 -11.98 20.49 -42.33
N SER A 68 -10.68 20.22 -42.48
CA SER A 68 -10.15 19.09 -43.28
C SER A 68 -10.16 17.76 -42.52
N THR A 69 -10.28 16.65 -43.23
CA THR A 69 -10.12 15.29 -42.67
C THR A 69 -8.68 14.82 -42.86
N GLN A 70 -8.07 14.34 -41.78
CA GLN A 70 -6.75 13.73 -41.74
C GLN A 70 -6.87 12.21 -41.56
N LEU A 71 -5.95 11.44 -42.13
CA LEU A 71 -5.86 9.97 -42.00
C LEU A 71 -4.63 9.60 -41.15
N ILE A 72 -4.75 8.52 -40.37
CA ILE A 72 -3.72 8.03 -39.45
C ILE A 72 -3.67 6.48 -39.47
N GLU A 73 -2.50 5.90 -39.21
CA GLU A 73 -2.28 4.44 -39.19
C GLU A 73 -1.50 4.04 -37.93
N SER A 74 -1.66 2.78 -37.50
CA SER A 74 -0.78 2.16 -36.49
C SER A 74 0.39 1.40 -37.12
N ASN A 75 1.36 1.01 -36.30
CA ASN A 75 2.31 -0.05 -36.64
C ASN A 75 1.61 -1.42 -36.86
N VAL A 76 2.36 -2.38 -37.42
CA VAL A 76 1.95 -3.78 -37.61
C VAL A 76 2.38 -4.62 -36.39
N VAL A 77 1.62 -5.68 -36.07
CA VAL A 77 1.95 -6.69 -35.04
C VAL A 77 1.81 -8.13 -35.59
N ARG A 78 2.52 -9.12 -35.02
CA ARG A 78 2.57 -10.52 -35.54
C ARG A 78 2.68 -11.63 -34.48
N VAL A 79 2.30 -12.86 -34.83
CA VAL A 79 2.54 -14.13 -34.07
C VAL A 79 2.82 -15.31 -35.02
N THR A 80 3.35 -16.43 -34.50
CA THR A 80 3.63 -17.68 -35.25
C THR A 80 3.03 -18.92 -34.57
N VAL A 81 2.42 -19.84 -35.33
CA VAL A 81 1.83 -21.09 -34.79
C VAL A 81 2.90 -22.14 -34.44
N ALA A 82 2.81 -22.74 -33.24
CA ALA A 82 3.76 -23.73 -32.72
C ALA A 82 3.27 -25.19 -32.78
N GLU A 83 4.20 -26.11 -32.52
CA GLU A 83 4.03 -27.57 -32.46
C GLU A 83 3.74 -28.03 -31.01
N VAL A 84 2.77 -28.94 -30.84
CA VAL A 84 2.12 -29.25 -29.56
C VAL A 84 1.77 -30.73 -29.47
N ALA A 85 2.25 -31.40 -28.43
CA ALA A 85 1.93 -32.80 -28.12
C ALA A 85 0.64 -32.93 -27.31
N GLY A 86 0.01 -34.11 -27.35
CA GLY A 86 -0.95 -34.45 -26.32
C GLY A 86 -1.47 -35.89 -26.37
N ILE A 87 -1.90 -36.37 -25.20
CA ILE A 87 -2.42 -37.73 -24.98
C ILE A 87 -3.69 -37.72 -24.13
N ALA A 88 -4.55 -38.72 -24.29
CA ALA A 88 -5.63 -39.02 -23.35
C ALA A 88 -5.77 -40.54 -23.16
N VAL A 89 -6.00 -40.98 -21.92
CA VAL A 89 -6.30 -42.37 -21.51
C VAL A 89 -7.75 -42.39 -21.01
N THR A 90 -8.56 -43.35 -21.44
CA THR A 90 -9.97 -43.43 -21.00
C THR A 90 -10.38 -44.85 -20.65
N GLU A 91 -11.13 -45.01 -19.56
CA GLU A 91 -11.68 -46.29 -19.14
C GLU A 91 -12.60 -46.90 -20.21
N ASN A 92 -12.44 -48.20 -20.42
CA ASN A 92 -13.25 -48.99 -21.35
C ASN A 92 -13.96 -50.14 -20.59
N GLY A 93 -14.16 -49.95 -19.29
CA GLY A 93 -14.89 -50.85 -18.40
C GLY A 93 -14.08 -52.05 -17.89
N TYR A 94 -14.76 -52.91 -17.14
CA TYR A 94 -14.20 -54.13 -16.55
C TYR A 94 -15.09 -55.36 -16.77
N THR A 95 -14.51 -56.55 -16.60
CA THR A 95 -15.20 -57.85 -16.77
C THR A 95 -15.28 -58.62 -15.45
N GLU A 96 -16.51 -58.81 -14.95
CA GLU A 96 -16.82 -59.45 -13.66
C GLU A 96 -16.68 -61.00 -13.62
N PRO A 97 -16.56 -61.58 -12.40
CA PRO A 97 -16.85 -62.98 -12.11
C PRO A 97 -18.35 -63.32 -12.24
N THR A 98 -18.70 -64.61 -12.10
CA THR A 98 -19.97 -65.13 -12.65
C THR A 98 -21.24 -64.88 -11.80
N ASP A 99 -21.14 -64.38 -10.57
CA ASP A 99 -22.31 -64.13 -9.70
C ASP A 99 -22.76 -62.66 -9.60
N GLY A 100 -22.04 -61.73 -10.25
CA GLY A 100 -22.50 -60.35 -10.49
C GLY A 100 -22.40 -59.42 -9.28
N THR A 101 -21.52 -59.74 -8.33
CA THR A 101 -21.14 -58.88 -7.21
C THR A 101 -19.68 -59.13 -6.89
N VAL A 102 -18.84 -58.08 -6.82
CA VAL A 102 -17.45 -58.24 -6.40
C VAL A 102 -17.40 -58.60 -4.92
N ASN A 103 -16.97 -59.82 -4.62
CA ASN A 103 -16.79 -60.33 -3.27
C ASN A 103 -15.30 -60.48 -2.93
N GLU A 104 -15.02 -60.71 -1.65
CA GLU A 104 -13.66 -60.91 -1.16
C GLU A 104 -13.01 -62.17 -1.77
N GLY A 105 -12.11 -61.96 -2.74
CA GLY A 105 -11.25 -62.99 -3.37
C GLY A 105 -11.31 -63.16 -4.90
N ASP A 106 -12.10 -62.37 -5.62
CA ASP A 106 -12.43 -62.57 -7.06
C ASP A 106 -11.42 -62.00 -8.09
N THR A 107 -11.26 -62.61 -9.28
CA THR A 107 -10.40 -62.08 -10.38
C THR A 107 -11.21 -61.28 -11.43
N VAL A 108 -10.67 -60.13 -11.86
CA VAL A 108 -11.33 -59.12 -12.72
C VAL A 108 -10.34 -58.58 -13.77
N PHE A 109 -10.80 -58.23 -14.98
CA PHE A 109 -10.00 -57.58 -16.04
C PHE A 109 -10.52 -56.18 -16.35
N PHE A 110 -9.62 -55.22 -16.59
CA PHE A 110 -9.90 -53.79 -16.83
C PHE A 110 -9.26 -53.35 -18.16
N ASP A 111 -9.98 -52.58 -18.98
CA ASP A 111 -9.54 -52.12 -20.30
C ASP A 111 -9.52 -50.59 -20.42
N PHE A 112 -8.63 -50.04 -21.26
CA PHE A 112 -8.42 -48.59 -21.44
C PHE A 112 -8.07 -48.23 -22.91
N VAL A 113 -8.39 -47.01 -23.36
CA VAL A 113 -8.07 -46.49 -24.72
C VAL A 113 -7.19 -45.25 -24.65
N ILE A 114 -6.14 -45.18 -25.48
CA ILE A 114 -5.09 -44.14 -25.49
C ILE A 114 -5.12 -43.38 -26.84
N THR A 115 -5.20 -42.04 -26.85
CA THR A 115 -5.44 -41.21 -28.06
C THR A 115 -4.45 -40.04 -28.21
N ASN A 116 -3.98 -39.71 -29.43
CA ASN A 116 -3.17 -38.50 -29.73
C ASN A 116 -4.10 -37.30 -29.93
N VAL A 117 -3.90 -36.25 -29.14
CA VAL A 117 -4.74 -35.04 -29.11
C VAL A 117 -3.94 -33.75 -29.36
N GLY A 118 -2.68 -33.87 -29.79
CA GLY A 118 -1.83 -32.76 -30.22
C GLY A 118 -2.12 -32.29 -31.65
N ASN A 119 -1.29 -31.37 -32.17
CA ASN A 119 -1.35 -30.90 -33.56
C ASN A 119 -0.28 -31.50 -34.49
N ASP A 120 0.61 -32.36 -33.97
CA ASP A 120 1.66 -33.07 -34.71
C ASP A 120 1.59 -34.61 -34.44
N PRO A 121 2.12 -35.48 -35.32
CA PRO A 121 2.18 -36.94 -35.09
C PRO A 121 3.12 -37.33 -33.93
N THR A 122 2.83 -38.37 -33.15
CA THR A 122 3.63 -38.76 -31.97
C THR A 122 3.62 -40.27 -31.67
N GLN A 123 4.44 -40.76 -30.76
CA GLN A 123 4.41 -42.14 -30.22
C GLN A 123 3.94 -42.15 -28.77
N PHE A 124 3.71 -43.33 -28.17
CA PHE A 124 3.36 -43.45 -26.74
C PHE A 124 4.28 -44.44 -26.01
N PHE A 125 4.61 -44.17 -24.76
CA PHE A 125 5.13 -45.15 -23.80
C PHE A 125 3.97 -45.82 -23.05
N ILE A 126 4.08 -47.13 -22.79
CA ILE A 126 3.10 -47.89 -22.02
C ILE A 126 3.82 -48.57 -20.84
N PRO A 127 3.35 -48.42 -19.59
CA PRO A 127 4.02 -48.97 -18.41
C PRO A 127 3.86 -50.49 -18.31
N GLY A 128 4.80 -51.13 -17.61
CA GLY A 128 4.81 -52.59 -17.41
C GLY A 128 3.88 -53.10 -16.29
N ALA A 129 3.34 -52.20 -15.47
CA ALA A 129 2.46 -52.51 -14.33
C ALA A 129 1.47 -51.37 -14.08
N ALA A 130 0.40 -51.66 -13.34
CA ALA A 130 -0.69 -50.77 -12.99
C ALA A 130 -0.87 -50.70 -11.46
N THR A 131 -1.43 -49.59 -10.96
CA THR A 131 -1.69 -49.38 -9.53
C THR A 131 -3.02 -50.02 -9.12
N ILE A 132 -3.05 -50.67 -7.95
CA ILE A 132 -4.20 -51.48 -7.49
C ILE A 132 -4.43 -51.28 -5.99
N SER A 133 -5.64 -50.89 -5.61
CA SER A 133 -6.09 -50.79 -4.22
C SER A 133 -7.24 -51.75 -3.95
N GLY A 134 -7.37 -52.24 -2.71
CA GLY A 134 -8.38 -53.27 -2.36
C GLY A 134 -8.17 -54.63 -3.04
N GLY A 135 -7.02 -54.89 -3.67
CA GLY A 135 -6.74 -56.08 -4.46
C GLY A 135 -5.26 -56.34 -4.78
N THR A 136 -4.96 -57.24 -5.72
CA THR A 136 -3.60 -57.59 -6.19
C THR A 136 -3.53 -57.98 -7.67
N ALA A 137 -2.43 -57.66 -8.36
CA ALA A 137 -2.21 -57.93 -9.80
C ALA A 137 -2.19 -59.43 -10.19
N ASN A 138 -2.55 -59.74 -11.45
CA ASN A 138 -2.68 -61.11 -11.97
C ASN A 138 -2.19 -61.30 -13.43
N GLY A 139 -1.13 -60.60 -13.85
CA GLY A 139 -0.49 -60.80 -15.17
C GLY A 139 0.24 -59.55 -15.70
N ASP A 140 0.81 -59.67 -16.91
CA ASP A 140 1.43 -58.55 -17.65
C ASP A 140 0.39 -57.76 -18.46
N ILE A 141 0.66 -56.47 -18.71
CA ILE A 141 -0.18 -55.55 -19.49
C ILE A 141 -0.10 -55.86 -21.00
N GLN A 142 -1.18 -55.60 -21.75
CA GLN A 142 -1.31 -56.01 -23.16
C GLN A 142 -2.00 -54.95 -24.03
N VAL A 143 -1.49 -54.72 -25.24
CA VAL A 143 -2.14 -53.91 -26.29
C VAL A 143 -2.96 -54.81 -27.22
N ILE A 144 -4.17 -54.37 -27.57
CA ILE A 144 -5.16 -55.16 -28.31
C ILE A 144 -5.74 -54.49 -29.58
N GLU A 145 -5.60 -53.17 -29.82
CA GLU A 145 -6.09 -52.47 -31.03
C GLU A 145 -5.23 -51.24 -31.41
N TYR A 146 -5.31 -50.76 -32.68
CA TYR A 146 -4.57 -49.59 -33.21
C TYR A 146 -5.28 -48.88 -34.41
N ASP A 147 -5.29 -47.55 -34.48
CA ASP A 147 -5.84 -46.72 -35.60
C ASP A 147 -4.76 -45.91 -36.37
N PRO A 148 -4.51 -46.20 -37.68
CA PRO A 148 -3.42 -45.61 -38.47
C PRO A 148 -3.64 -44.18 -38.99
N ASP A 149 -4.88 -43.68 -39.09
CA ASP A 149 -5.19 -42.48 -39.89
C ASP A 149 -5.95 -41.37 -39.14
N GLY A 150 -6.23 -41.56 -37.85
CA GLY A 150 -6.91 -40.57 -37.00
C GLY A 150 -8.37 -40.30 -37.38
N SER A 151 -8.93 -41.09 -38.32
CA SER A 151 -10.33 -40.95 -38.73
C SER A 151 -11.28 -41.90 -37.98
N GLY A 152 -10.75 -42.86 -37.21
CA GLY A 152 -11.54 -43.92 -36.57
C GLY A 152 -12.18 -44.91 -37.56
N THR A 153 -11.80 -44.89 -38.85
CA THR A 153 -12.42 -45.76 -39.88
C THR A 153 -11.55 -46.93 -40.34
N SER A 154 -10.29 -47.02 -39.90
CA SER A 154 -9.28 -47.97 -40.39
C SER A 154 -8.63 -48.84 -39.29
N VAL A 155 -9.32 -49.09 -38.18
CA VAL A 155 -8.80 -49.76 -36.96
C VAL A 155 -8.36 -51.22 -37.20
N ILE A 156 -7.27 -51.63 -36.53
CA ILE A 156 -6.63 -52.96 -36.59
C ILE A 156 -6.79 -53.69 -35.25
N ASP A 157 -7.46 -54.85 -35.25
CA ASP A 157 -7.65 -55.74 -34.09
C ASP A 157 -6.47 -56.73 -33.90
N LEU A 158 -5.92 -56.78 -32.69
CA LEU A 158 -4.78 -57.60 -32.27
C LEU A 158 -5.15 -58.66 -31.20
N SER A 159 -6.41 -58.73 -30.77
CA SER A 159 -6.91 -59.52 -29.62
C SER A 159 -6.75 -61.06 -29.70
N SER A 160 -6.25 -61.57 -30.83
CA SER A 160 -5.92 -62.98 -31.04
C SER A 160 -4.41 -63.28 -30.96
N SER A 161 -3.58 -62.24 -30.81
CA SER A 161 -2.12 -62.30 -30.67
C SER A 161 -1.62 -61.03 -29.98
N ASN A 162 -2.18 -60.75 -28.80
CA ASN A 162 -1.99 -59.52 -28.03
C ASN A 162 -0.51 -59.15 -27.89
N ILE A 163 -0.18 -57.88 -28.14
CA ILE A 163 1.18 -57.39 -27.95
C ILE A 163 1.39 -57.21 -26.45
N THR A 164 2.24 -58.07 -25.86
CA THR A 164 2.55 -58.01 -24.43
C THR A 164 3.52 -56.87 -24.18
N VAL A 165 3.18 -55.98 -23.26
CA VAL A 165 4.08 -54.92 -22.78
C VAL A 165 5.09 -55.56 -21.84
N PRO A 166 6.41 -55.36 -22.02
CA PRO A 166 7.42 -55.87 -21.09
C PRO A 166 7.19 -55.34 -19.66
N SER A 167 7.62 -56.08 -18.65
CA SER A 167 7.49 -55.66 -17.24
C SER A 167 8.26 -54.39 -16.86
N SER A 168 8.99 -53.78 -17.80
CA SER A 168 9.67 -52.48 -17.69
C SER A 168 8.88 -51.32 -18.29
N GLY A 169 7.78 -51.60 -19.01
CA GLY A 169 7.23 -50.70 -20.02
C GLY A 169 8.07 -50.65 -21.29
N ASP A 170 7.51 -50.08 -22.37
CA ASP A 170 8.19 -49.82 -23.64
C ASP A 170 7.42 -48.81 -24.52
N ASN A 171 8.09 -48.23 -25.52
CA ASN A 171 7.48 -47.31 -26.51
C ASN A 171 6.73 -48.06 -27.62
N THR A 172 5.65 -47.48 -28.16
CA THR A 172 4.90 -48.04 -29.29
C THR A 172 5.77 -48.29 -30.52
N GLY A 173 6.83 -47.51 -30.75
CA GLY A 173 7.78 -47.72 -31.84
C GLY A 173 8.72 -48.91 -31.65
N ASP A 174 8.98 -49.30 -30.40
CA ASP A 174 9.89 -50.39 -30.03
C ASP A 174 9.14 -51.71 -29.73
N LEU A 175 7.84 -51.65 -29.40
CA LEU A 175 6.98 -52.81 -29.19
C LEU A 175 6.90 -53.72 -30.42
N SER A 176 7.41 -54.95 -30.25
CA SER A 176 7.53 -55.91 -31.35
C SER A 176 6.16 -56.36 -31.91
N GLY A 177 5.81 -55.83 -33.08
CA GLY A 177 4.56 -56.13 -33.78
C GLY A 177 3.70 -54.91 -34.11
N MET A 178 4.06 -53.72 -33.62
CA MET A 178 3.29 -52.49 -33.87
C MET A 178 3.33 -52.03 -35.35
N PRO A 179 2.21 -51.55 -35.91
CA PRO A 179 2.16 -50.89 -37.22
C PRO A 179 2.90 -49.55 -37.26
N ASN A 180 3.21 -49.04 -38.46
CA ASN A 180 3.75 -47.69 -38.72
C ASN A 180 4.96 -47.25 -37.87
N ASN A 181 5.79 -48.19 -37.39
CA ASN A 181 6.84 -47.95 -36.41
C ASN A 181 6.32 -47.19 -35.16
N GLY A 182 5.09 -47.48 -34.73
CA GLY A 182 4.49 -46.95 -33.50
C GLY A 182 3.98 -45.51 -33.54
N SER A 183 4.19 -44.77 -34.64
CA SER A 183 3.73 -43.39 -34.76
C SER A 183 2.21 -43.30 -34.97
N ILE A 184 1.60 -42.30 -34.35
CA ILE A 184 0.17 -42.03 -34.21
C ILE A 184 -0.10 -40.60 -34.71
N PRO A 185 -0.84 -40.38 -35.81
CA PRO A 185 -1.16 -39.03 -36.28
C PRO A 185 -2.07 -38.30 -35.29
N ALA A 186 -2.14 -36.96 -35.40
CA ALA A 186 -3.09 -36.15 -34.64
C ALA A 186 -4.53 -36.70 -34.82
N GLY A 187 -5.14 -37.19 -33.73
CA GLY A 187 -6.44 -37.87 -33.71
C GLY A 187 -6.44 -39.40 -33.67
N GLY A 188 -5.30 -40.09 -33.81
CA GLY A 188 -5.20 -41.58 -33.78
C GLY A 188 -5.17 -42.19 -32.36
N ASN A 189 -5.38 -43.51 -32.23
CA ASN A 189 -5.50 -44.19 -30.91
C ASN A 189 -5.10 -45.69 -30.88
N ILE A 190 -4.96 -46.26 -29.66
CA ILE A 190 -4.71 -47.69 -29.34
C ILE A 190 -5.49 -48.15 -28.09
N THR A 191 -5.68 -49.47 -27.88
CA THR A 191 -6.41 -50.06 -26.72
C THR A 191 -5.54 -51.00 -25.86
N VAL A 192 -5.61 -50.92 -24.53
CA VAL A 192 -4.75 -51.61 -23.52
C VAL A 192 -5.58 -52.34 -22.42
N ARG A 193 -5.04 -53.43 -21.83
CA ARG A 193 -5.72 -54.30 -20.82
C ARG A 193 -4.87 -54.67 -19.58
N VAL A 194 -5.50 -54.75 -18.40
CA VAL A 194 -4.91 -55.01 -17.06
C VAL A 194 -5.68 -56.11 -16.25
N PRO A 195 -5.03 -57.18 -15.71
CA PRO A 195 -5.67 -58.23 -14.88
C PRO A 195 -5.43 -58.14 -13.35
N VAL A 196 -6.46 -58.32 -12.49
CA VAL A 196 -6.45 -58.06 -11.02
C VAL A 196 -7.28 -59.07 -10.17
N THR A 197 -7.10 -59.13 -8.84
CA THR A 197 -7.87 -59.96 -7.85
C THR A 197 -8.29 -59.18 -6.59
N ALA A 198 -9.49 -59.42 -6.01
CA ALA A 198 -10.21 -58.58 -5.02
C ALA A 198 -10.01 -58.92 -3.52
N GLY A 199 -10.31 -57.96 -2.62
CA GLY A 199 -10.04 -57.96 -1.17
C GLY A 199 -11.26 -57.70 -0.24
N THR A 200 -11.02 -57.13 0.95
CA THR A 200 -11.90 -57.33 2.13
C THR A 200 -13.26 -56.64 2.14
N ALA A 201 -14.27 -57.36 2.64
CA ALA A 201 -15.65 -56.88 2.69
C ALA A 201 -15.85 -55.66 3.62
N GLY A 202 -16.47 -54.60 3.09
CA GLY A 202 -16.64 -53.30 3.75
C GLY A 202 -15.90 -52.14 3.09
N PHE A 203 -15.07 -52.44 2.08
CA PHE A 203 -14.18 -51.53 1.37
C PHE A 203 -14.31 -51.70 -0.15
N ASP A 204 -13.54 -50.93 -0.92
CA ASP A 204 -13.62 -50.86 -2.39
C ASP A 204 -12.35 -51.43 -3.05
N LEU A 205 -12.48 -51.94 -4.29
CA LEU A 205 -11.41 -52.42 -5.18
C LEU A 205 -11.25 -51.43 -6.34
N GLU A 206 -10.02 -51.02 -6.66
CA GLU A 206 -9.69 -49.96 -7.61
C GLU A 206 -8.44 -50.31 -8.42
N VAL A 207 -8.44 -49.96 -9.72
CA VAL A 207 -7.32 -50.21 -10.65
C VAL A 207 -7.08 -48.99 -11.51
N THR A 208 -5.83 -48.51 -11.54
CA THR A 208 -5.39 -47.32 -12.30
C THR A 208 -4.32 -47.71 -13.32
N LEU A 209 -4.53 -47.35 -14.60
CA LEU A 209 -3.50 -47.45 -15.64
C LEU A 209 -2.85 -46.07 -15.82
N GLY A 210 -1.53 -45.98 -15.65
CA GLY A 210 -0.82 -44.72 -15.42
C GLY A 210 -0.66 -44.43 -13.92
N ASP A 211 0.04 -43.37 -13.57
CA ASP A 211 0.38 -42.98 -12.19
C ASP A 211 0.51 -41.45 -12.06
N THR A 212 -0.39 -40.71 -12.74
CA THR A 212 -0.33 -39.25 -12.82
C THR A 212 -0.57 -38.59 -11.46
N THR A 213 0.00 -37.40 -11.29
CA THR A 213 -0.08 -36.66 -10.01
C THR A 213 -1.50 -36.31 -9.54
N ALA A 214 -2.46 -36.21 -10.47
CA ALA A 214 -3.88 -36.19 -10.19
C ALA A 214 -4.52 -37.54 -10.54
N THR A 215 -5.47 -38.01 -9.74
CA THR A 215 -6.29 -39.18 -10.08
C THR A 215 -7.01 -38.93 -11.40
N ASP A 216 -6.82 -39.84 -12.35
CA ASP A 216 -7.43 -39.84 -13.69
C ASP A 216 -7.01 -38.64 -14.56
N GLY A 217 -5.81 -38.10 -14.30
CA GLY A 217 -5.24 -36.96 -15.00
C GLY A 217 -5.11 -37.20 -16.51
N GLN A 218 -5.52 -36.22 -17.31
CA GLN A 218 -5.58 -36.32 -18.77
C GLN A 218 -4.69 -35.27 -19.42
N ASN A 219 -3.81 -35.71 -20.30
CA ASN A 219 -2.87 -34.83 -20.98
C ASN A 219 -2.05 -33.98 -19.98
N GLU A 220 -1.60 -34.56 -18.87
CA GLU A 220 -0.79 -33.88 -17.85
C GLU A 220 0.67 -33.74 -18.32
N ALA A 221 1.54 -33.05 -17.58
CA ALA A 221 2.96 -32.93 -17.94
C ALA A 221 3.75 -34.15 -17.44
N TYR A 222 4.50 -34.83 -18.32
CA TYR A 222 5.13 -36.11 -17.97
C TYR A 222 6.16 -36.01 -16.82
N VAL A 223 6.03 -36.88 -15.82
CA VAL A 223 6.94 -36.97 -14.67
C VAL A 223 7.86 -38.19 -14.77
N ALA A 224 9.13 -37.96 -15.10
CA ALA A 224 10.08 -39.06 -15.34
C ALA A 224 10.29 -39.99 -14.12
N GLY A 225 10.08 -41.30 -14.33
CA GLY A 225 10.39 -42.37 -13.36
C GLY A 225 9.20 -42.94 -12.60
N THR A 226 7.98 -42.50 -12.92
CA THR A 226 6.70 -43.08 -12.53
C THR A 226 6.32 -44.28 -13.41
N ASN A 227 5.15 -44.89 -13.19
CA ASN A 227 4.58 -45.92 -14.07
C ASN A 227 3.54 -45.33 -15.04
N ASP A 228 3.87 -44.20 -15.68
CA ASP A 228 2.93 -43.47 -16.53
C ASP A 228 2.80 -43.95 -17.97
N VAL A 229 1.66 -43.61 -18.59
CA VAL A 229 1.43 -43.64 -20.04
C VAL A 229 1.70 -42.23 -20.57
N TYR A 230 2.63 -42.05 -21.51
CA TYR A 230 3.02 -40.70 -21.96
C TYR A 230 3.41 -40.61 -23.45
N THR A 231 3.40 -39.41 -24.03
CA THR A 231 3.81 -39.14 -25.42
C THR A 231 5.32 -39.16 -25.60
N GLN A 232 5.80 -39.78 -26.67
CA GLN A 232 7.19 -39.69 -27.10
C GLN A 232 7.24 -39.09 -28.51
N ASP A 233 7.92 -37.96 -28.65
CA ASP A 233 8.12 -37.28 -29.93
C ASP A 233 8.82 -38.16 -30.98
N ASN A 234 8.54 -37.96 -32.27
CA ASN A 234 9.15 -38.74 -33.36
C ASN A 234 10.59 -38.29 -33.60
N THR A 235 11.51 -39.23 -33.82
CA THR A 235 12.91 -38.88 -34.05
C THR A 235 13.21 -38.58 -35.53
N GLY A 236 12.84 -37.36 -35.94
CA GLY A 236 13.17 -36.73 -37.22
C GLY A 236 12.22 -37.08 -38.37
N ILE A 237 12.33 -36.31 -39.46
CA ILE A 237 11.36 -36.16 -40.57
C ILE A 237 10.50 -37.40 -40.88
N THR A 238 9.48 -37.59 -40.05
CA THR A 238 8.35 -38.48 -40.34
C THR A 238 7.39 -37.71 -41.26
N ASN A 239 6.52 -38.39 -42.01
CA ASN A 239 5.82 -37.72 -43.11
C ASN A 239 4.62 -36.88 -42.62
N GLY A 240 4.88 -35.62 -42.26
CA GLY A 240 3.92 -34.67 -41.67
C GLY A 240 4.38 -34.03 -40.35
N ASP A 241 5.58 -34.40 -39.92
CA ASP A 241 6.30 -34.07 -38.67
C ASP A 241 6.97 -32.69 -38.76
N THR A 242 6.91 -31.89 -37.69
CA THR A 242 7.63 -30.61 -37.58
C THR A 242 9.01 -30.82 -36.93
N ASP A 243 10.08 -30.17 -37.43
CA ASP A 243 11.44 -30.37 -36.89
C ASP A 243 11.65 -29.50 -35.64
N GLY A 244 11.36 -30.10 -34.48
CA GLY A 244 11.37 -29.43 -33.19
C GLY A 244 11.31 -30.44 -32.04
N ALA A 245 11.02 -29.93 -30.84
CA ALA A 245 10.40 -30.71 -29.80
C ALA A 245 9.10 -29.97 -29.44
N PRO A 246 8.00 -30.67 -29.11
CA PRO A 246 6.72 -30.02 -28.81
C PRO A 246 6.87 -28.98 -27.69
N ILE A 247 6.32 -27.78 -27.89
CA ILE A 247 6.56 -26.62 -27.00
C ILE A 247 6.00 -26.84 -25.59
N ASN A 248 5.02 -27.74 -25.46
CA ASN A 248 4.42 -28.14 -24.19
C ASN A 248 5.05 -29.41 -23.58
N ASN A 249 6.17 -29.89 -24.15
CA ASN A 249 6.90 -31.12 -23.80
C ASN A 249 6.04 -32.40 -23.87
N GLU A 250 6.62 -33.52 -23.44
CA GLU A 250 5.95 -34.81 -23.34
C GLU A 250 4.79 -34.76 -22.33
N ARG A 251 3.65 -35.36 -22.69
CA ARG A 251 2.41 -35.36 -21.89
C ARG A 251 2.06 -36.75 -21.42
N GLU A 252 1.54 -36.89 -20.21
CA GLU A 252 1.12 -38.15 -19.58
C GLU A 252 -0.40 -38.23 -19.37
N ALA A 253 -0.93 -39.42 -19.10
CA ALA A 253 -2.31 -39.60 -18.66
C ALA A 253 -2.50 -40.89 -17.84
N SER A 254 -3.47 -40.88 -16.95
CA SER A 254 -3.96 -42.08 -16.25
C SER A 254 -5.48 -42.13 -16.17
N ASP A 255 -6.05 -43.30 -15.87
CA ASP A 255 -7.48 -43.43 -15.55
C ASP A 255 -7.72 -44.63 -14.61
N SER A 256 -8.76 -44.56 -13.77
CA SER A 256 -9.03 -45.47 -12.65
C SER A 256 -10.47 -45.98 -12.64
N LEU A 257 -10.66 -47.22 -12.15
CA LEU A 257 -11.96 -47.88 -12.18
C LEU A 257 -12.22 -48.72 -10.91
N THR A 258 -13.34 -48.44 -10.21
CA THR A 258 -13.57 -48.79 -8.79
C THR A 258 -14.93 -49.47 -8.47
N VAL A 259 -15.00 -50.35 -7.44
CA VAL A 259 -16.19 -51.19 -7.07
C VAL A 259 -16.24 -51.61 -5.56
N ALA A 260 -17.42 -51.66 -4.88
CA ALA A 260 -17.60 -51.20 -3.45
C ALA A 260 -18.51 -51.93 -2.36
N ILE A 261 -18.58 -51.42 -1.07
CA ILE A 261 -19.41 -51.80 0.19
C ILE A 261 -19.65 -50.64 1.33
N ALA A 262 -20.48 -50.73 2.46
CA ALA A 262 -20.79 -49.64 3.51
C ALA A 262 -21.40 -49.98 4.99
N THR A 263 -21.51 -49.04 6.03
CA THR A 263 -22.04 -49.19 7.49
C THR A 263 -22.64 -47.94 8.33
N SER A 264 -23.07 -47.97 9.66
CA SER A 264 -23.72 -46.84 10.51
C SER A 264 -24.04 -46.97 12.09
N THR A 265 -24.15 -45.90 12.99
CA THR A 265 -24.58 -45.88 14.50
C THR A 265 -25.06 -44.51 15.25
N PRO A 266 -25.60 -44.42 16.54
CA PRO A 266 -26.29 -43.24 17.26
C PRO A 266 -26.09 -42.85 18.85
N THR A 267 -26.63 -41.70 19.44
CA THR A 267 -26.34 -41.08 20.85
C THR A 267 -27.47 -40.16 21.61
N PRO A 268 -27.43 -39.75 22.96
CA PRO A 268 -28.44 -38.90 23.79
C PRO A 268 -27.99 -37.80 24.91
N THR A 269 -28.88 -37.03 25.65
CA THR A 269 -28.64 -35.75 26.52
C THR A 269 -29.60 -35.28 27.76
N SER A 270 -29.20 -34.41 28.78
CA SER A 270 -29.96 -33.29 29.56
C SER A 270 -29.06 -32.35 30.48
N LEU A 271 -29.06 -31.00 30.36
CA LEU A 271 -27.95 -30.09 30.82
C LEU A 271 -28.35 -28.62 31.19
N ASP A 272 -27.38 -27.83 31.70
CA ASP A 272 -27.30 -26.34 31.90
C ASP A 272 -26.29 -25.71 30.91
N TYR A 273 -26.44 -24.43 30.50
CA TYR A 273 -25.59 -23.73 29.51
C TYR A 273 -25.36 -22.22 29.81
N GLY A 274 -24.20 -21.68 29.42
CA GLY A 274 -23.93 -20.22 29.49
C GLY A 274 -24.49 -19.38 28.32
N ASP A 275 -24.34 -18.05 28.38
CA ASP A 275 -24.91 -17.06 27.43
C ASP A 275 -23.90 -16.07 26.79
N ALA A 276 -22.58 -16.28 26.91
CA ALA A 276 -21.60 -15.47 26.18
C ALA A 276 -21.81 -15.54 24.65
N PRO A 277 -21.39 -14.53 23.87
CA PRO A 277 -21.45 -14.59 22.41
C PRO A 277 -20.83 -15.87 21.84
N ASP A 278 -21.37 -16.32 20.72
CA ASP A 278 -21.10 -17.65 20.18
C ASP A 278 -19.60 -17.91 19.86
N THR A 279 -18.81 -16.85 19.61
CA THR A 279 -17.35 -16.94 19.44
C THR A 279 -16.62 -17.55 20.65
N TYR A 280 -17.23 -17.51 21.83
CA TYR A 280 -16.69 -18.08 23.07
C TYR A 280 -17.09 -19.55 23.31
N ALA A 281 -17.62 -20.24 22.29
CA ALA A 281 -18.18 -21.60 22.37
C ALA A 281 -19.30 -21.69 23.41
N THR A 282 -20.54 -21.42 22.97
CA THR A 282 -21.69 -21.30 23.87
C THR A 282 -22.84 -22.24 23.47
N ASN A 283 -23.07 -22.45 22.17
CA ASN A 283 -24.05 -23.37 21.60
C ASN A 283 -23.89 -24.88 21.99
N ALA A 284 -24.97 -25.66 21.94
CA ALA A 284 -24.97 -27.10 22.23
C ALA A 284 -24.39 -27.96 21.11
N ALA A 285 -24.25 -27.41 19.91
CA ALA A 285 -23.68 -28.03 18.74
C ALA A 285 -22.65 -27.08 18.13
N ASP A 286 -21.44 -27.58 17.89
CA ASP A 286 -20.35 -26.91 17.18
C ASP A 286 -20.78 -26.59 15.73
N ASP A 287 -21.44 -25.46 15.53
CA ASP A 287 -22.07 -25.06 14.26
C ASP A 287 -21.34 -23.92 13.53
N GLY A 288 -20.38 -23.27 14.19
CA GLY A 288 -19.40 -22.34 13.59
C GLY A 288 -17.93 -22.81 13.64
N GLY A 289 -17.57 -23.83 14.43
CA GLY A 289 -16.19 -24.34 14.57
C GLY A 289 -15.46 -23.91 15.86
N GLU A 290 -16.13 -23.13 16.71
CA GLU A 290 -15.76 -22.74 18.08
C GLU A 290 -15.63 -23.93 19.06
N GLY A 291 -16.27 -25.06 18.76
CA GLY A 291 -16.37 -26.22 19.65
C GLY A 291 -17.61 -26.19 20.54
N ILE A 292 -17.95 -27.35 21.12
CA ILE A 292 -19.18 -27.52 21.91
C ILE A 292 -19.19 -26.58 23.12
N GLY A 293 -20.31 -25.90 23.33
CA GLY A 293 -20.52 -24.94 24.39
C GLY A 293 -20.34 -25.46 25.82
N ALA A 294 -19.98 -24.53 26.70
CA ALA A 294 -19.90 -24.79 28.14
C ALA A 294 -21.26 -25.26 28.66
N SER A 295 -21.30 -26.46 29.22
CA SER A 295 -22.53 -27.02 29.79
C SER A 295 -22.24 -27.88 31.01
N HIS A 296 -23.19 -27.99 31.94
CA HIS A 296 -23.08 -28.87 33.10
C HIS A 296 -24.33 -29.74 33.27
N SER A 297 -24.18 -30.94 33.82
CA SER A 297 -25.36 -31.69 34.28
C SER A 297 -25.84 -31.11 35.63
N ILE A 298 -26.99 -30.45 35.64
CA ILE A 298 -27.49 -29.70 36.81
C ILE A 298 -27.59 -30.57 38.06
N VAL A 299 -27.05 -30.07 39.17
CA VAL A 299 -27.17 -30.68 40.50
C VAL A 299 -27.58 -29.65 41.55
N SER A 300 -28.64 -29.94 42.31
CA SER A 300 -29.28 -28.97 43.22
C SER A 300 -28.49 -28.65 44.51
N ASN A 301 -27.18 -28.82 44.53
CA ASN A 301 -26.30 -28.61 45.68
C ASN A 301 -24.88 -28.13 45.32
N LEU A 302 -24.67 -27.69 44.09
CA LEU A 302 -23.48 -26.99 43.63
C LEU A 302 -23.90 -25.87 42.67
N TYR A 303 -23.76 -24.63 43.11
CA TYR A 303 -24.12 -23.43 42.34
C TYR A 303 -23.40 -22.19 42.91
N LEU A 304 -23.07 -21.24 42.06
CA LEU A 304 -22.77 -19.83 42.31
C LEU A 304 -24.10 -19.12 42.60
N GLY A 305 -24.12 -17.97 43.28
CA GLY A 305 -25.34 -17.16 43.32
C GLY A 305 -26.64 -17.87 43.80
N GLN A 306 -27.70 -17.78 42.99
CA GLN A 306 -28.93 -18.61 43.03
C GLN A 306 -28.73 -19.97 42.30
N PRO A 307 -29.58 -20.98 42.51
CA PRO A 307 -29.38 -22.28 41.86
C PRO A 307 -29.83 -22.29 40.39
N ALA A 308 -28.92 -22.69 39.48
CA ALA A 308 -29.13 -23.04 38.07
C ALA A 308 -30.55 -23.56 37.72
N ASP A 309 -31.12 -23.05 36.63
CA ASP A 309 -32.23 -23.70 35.94
C ASP A 309 -31.81 -24.78 34.92
N ALA A 310 -32.42 -24.86 33.72
CA ALA A 310 -32.27 -26.06 32.88
C ALA A 310 -32.63 -25.88 31.40
N GLU A 311 -31.62 -25.84 30.54
CA GLU A 311 -31.77 -25.50 29.13
C GLU A 311 -31.66 -26.71 28.22
N SER A 312 -32.09 -26.54 26.98
CA SER A 312 -31.78 -27.47 25.89
C SER A 312 -30.52 -27.10 25.12
N ASP A 313 -30.13 -25.82 25.22
CA ASP A 313 -29.11 -25.12 24.44
C ASP A 313 -29.00 -23.69 25.03
N ALA A 314 -27.94 -22.95 24.71
CA ALA A 314 -27.79 -21.55 25.13
C ALA A 314 -28.96 -20.65 24.68
N VAL A 315 -29.36 -19.72 25.54
CA VAL A 315 -30.57 -18.90 25.34
C VAL A 315 -30.19 -17.46 24.99
N ALA A 316 -30.94 -16.85 24.07
CA ALA A 316 -30.68 -15.48 23.64
C ALA A 316 -31.33 -14.44 24.58
N PRO A 317 -30.68 -13.29 24.85
CA PRO A 317 -29.54 -12.73 24.11
C PRO A 317 -28.20 -13.35 24.49
N LEU A 318 -27.39 -13.72 23.48
CA LEU A 318 -26.02 -14.19 23.68
C LEU A 318 -25.08 -12.99 23.86
N ASP A 319 -25.24 -12.28 24.96
CA ASP A 319 -24.46 -11.07 25.28
C ASP A 319 -23.96 -11.01 26.73
N GLY A 320 -23.89 -12.16 27.44
CA GLY A 320 -23.34 -12.23 28.81
C GLY A 320 -24.07 -11.31 29.79
N SER A 321 -25.38 -11.14 29.58
CA SER A 321 -26.26 -10.33 30.44
C SER A 321 -27.28 -11.15 31.21
N GLY A 322 -27.26 -12.47 31.01
CA GLY A 322 -28.07 -13.48 31.67
C GLY A 322 -29.42 -13.72 30.98
N ASP A 323 -29.81 -14.99 30.91
CA ASP A 323 -31.18 -15.38 30.52
C ASP A 323 -32.08 -15.67 31.73
N GLY A 324 -31.50 -15.78 32.93
CA GLY A 324 -32.16 -16.18 34.17
C GLY A 324 -32.17 -15.13 35.30
N SER A 325 -31.83 -15.62 36.49
CA SER A 325 -31.72 -14.89 37.76
C SER A 325 -30.55 -15.40 38.61
N ASP A 326 -29.61 -16.03 37.93
CA ASP A 326 -28.65 -17.05 38.39
C ASP A 326 -27.23 -16.52 38.27
N GLU A 327 -27.03 -15.59 37.33
CA GLU A 327 -25.83 -14.82 37.02
C GLU A 327 -25.58 -13.72 38.09
N ASP A 328 -25.77 -14.09 39.36
CA ASP A 328 -25.57 -13.26 40.55
C ASP A 328 -24.41 -13.74 41.44
N GLY A 329 -23.66 -14.76 41.00
CA GLY A 329 -22.50 -15.31 41.68
C GLY A 329 -21.24 -14.45 41.68
N VAL A 330 -21.02 -13.57 40.69
CA VAL A 330 -19.79 -12.77 40.58
C VAL A 330 -20.08 -11.30 40.23
N THR A 331 -19.47 -10.37 40.96
CA THR A 331 -19.53 -8.92 40.63
C THR A 331 -18.22 -8.45 40.01
N VAL A 332 -18.28 -7.91 38.78
CA VAL A 332 -17.10 -7.49 37.99
C VAL A 332 -17.04 -5.97 37.82
N PHE A 333 -15.82 -5.41 37.74
CA PHE A 333 -15.54 -3.97 37.62
C PHE A 333 -14.83 -3.61 36.30
N ALA A 334 -14.80 -2.33 35.94
CA ALA A 334 -14.10 -1.84 34.76
C ALA A 334 -12.57 -1.87 34.90
N MET A 335 -11.89 -2.16 33.80
CA MET A 335 -10.45 -2.33 33.64
C MET A 335 -9.82 -1.13 32.92
N THR A 336 -8.48 -1.02 32.94
CA THR A 336 -7.73 0.04 32.25
C THR A 336 -6.89 -0.55 31.13
N GLU A 337 -6.94 0.06 29.96
CA GLU A 337 -6.12 -0.28 28.79
C GLU A 337 -4.62 -0.29 29.15
N GLY A 338 -3.92 -1.39 28.82
CA GLY A 338 -2.50 -1.60 29.15
C GLY A 338 -2.20 -2.12 30.57
N ALA A 339 -3.19 -2.50 31.37
CA ALA A 339 -2.97 -3.17 32.66
C ALA A 339 -2.37 -4.58 32.48
N THR A 340 -1.61 -5.06 33.49
CA THR A 340 -0.85 -6.33 33.43
C THR A 340 -1.20 -7.35 34.52
N ASP A 341 -2.12 -6.99 35.41
CA ASP A 341 -2.77 -7.87 36.38
C ASP A 341 -4.26 -7.51 36.54
N PHE A 342 -5.07 -8.45 37.05
CA PHE A 342 -6.46 -8.23 37.39
C PHE A 342 -6.89 -9.12 38.57
N ILE A 343 -7.79 -8.62 39.42
CA ILE A 343 -8.23 -9.30 40.64
C ILE A 343 -9.74 -9.15 40.82
N VAL A 344 -10.45 -10.26 40.89
CA VAL A 344 -11.80 -10.33 41.47
C VAL A 344 -11.65 -10.68 42.94
N SER A 345 -12.07 -9.76 43.83
CA SER A 345 -11.92 -9.98 45.27
C SER A 345 -12.88 -11.04 45.76
N LYS A 346 -12.48 -11.83 46.76
CA LYS A 346 -13.34 -12.89 47.33
C LYS A 346 -14.65 -12.36 47.95
N SER A 347 -14.72 -11.07 48.26
CA SER A 347 -15.96 -10.41 48.73
C SER A 347 -17.03 -10.32 47.66
N ASP A 348 -16.63 -10.46 46.40
CA ASP A 348 -17.41 -10.15 45.21
C ASP A 348 -17.80 -11.46 44.47
N ILE A 349 -17.65 -12.60 45.15
CA ILE A 349 -18.00 -13.95 44.68
C ILE A 349 -18.90 -14.62 45.74
N SER A 350 -20.06 -15.13 45.32
CA SER A 350 -21.00 -15.92 46.13
C SER A 350 -21.08 -17.35 45.59
N ALA A 351 -20.82 -18.35 46.44
CA ALA A 351 -20.84 -19.75 46.03
C ALA A 351 -21.41 -20.70 47.10
N THR A 352 -22.13 -21.71 46.62
CA THR A 352 -22.71 -22.81 47.39
C THR A 352 -22.13 -24.15 46.93
N ASN A 353 -21.53 -24.90 47.85
CA ASN A 353 -21.05 -26.26 47.61
C ASN A 353 -21.42 -27.15 48.80
N ASN A 354 -22.43 -27.99 48.60
CA ASN A 354 -22.90 -28.99 49.56
C ASN A 354 -22.83 -30.41 48.96
N THR A 355 -21.86 -30.67 48.08
CA THR A 355 -21.68 -31.94 47.34
C THR A 355 -21.06 -33.08 48.14
N GLY A 356 -20.44 -32.77 49.29
CA GLY A 356 -19.55 -33.67 50.02
C GLY A 356 -18.10 -33.68 49.48
N ARG A 357 -17.79 -32.93 48.42
CA ARG A 357 -16.47 -32.82 47.78
C ARG A 357 -16.03 -31.35 47.71
N VAL A 358 -14.74 -31.09 47.57
CA VAL A 358 -14.26 -29.75 47.20
C VAL A 358 -14.58 -29.54 45.72
N ALA A 359 -15.16 -28.39 45.39
CA ALA A 359 -15.42 -27.95 44.03
C ALA A 359 -14.36 -26.93 43.60
N THR A 360 -14.23 -26.70 42.30
CA THR A 360 -13.36 -25.66 41.74
C THR A 360 -14.22 -24.65 41.01
N LEU A 361 -13.99 -23.36 41.29
CA LEU A 361 -14.46 -22.26 40.47
C LEU A 361 -13.34 -21.90 39.50
N HIS A 362 -13.62 -22.05 38.21
CA HIS A 362 -12.80 -21.60 37.10
C HIS A 362 -13.35 -20.27 36.59
N GLY A 363 -12.49 -19.35 36.18
CA GLY A 363 -12.86 -18.09 35.56
C GLY A 363 -11.95 -17.76 34.38
N TRP A 364 -12.53 -17.38 33.26
CA TRP A 364 -11.86 -16.84 32.08
C TRP A 364 -12.34 -15.41 31.83
N ILE A 365 -11.45 -14.53 31.38
CA ILE A 365 -11.78 -13.16 30.96
C ILE A 365 -10.96 -12.88 29.71
N ASP A 366 -11.64 -12.56 28.60
CA ASP A 366 -10.98 -12.20 27.35
C ASP A 366 -10.35 -10.80 27.53
N PHE A 367 -9.03 -10.75 27.74
CA PHE A 367 -8.31 -9.51 28.04
C PHE A 367 -7.80 -8.81 26.79
N ASP A 368 -7.44 -9.54 25.73
CA ASP A 368 -6.89 -8.95 24.50
C ASP A 368 -7.96 -8.70 23.40
N LYS A 369 -9.15 -9.25 23.59
CA LYS A 369 -10.36 -9.11 22.76
C LYS A 369 -10.28 -9.84 21.43
N ASP A 370 -9.60 -10.98 21.39
CA ASP A 370 -9.56 -11.86 20.22
C ASP A 370 -10.88 -12.64 19.98
N GLY A 371 -11.77 -12.69 20.99
CA GLY A 371 -13.06 -13.36 20.91
C GLY A 371 -13.09 -14.80 21.43
N VAL A 372 -12.00 -15.29 22.01
CA VAL A 372 -11.81 -16.68 22.46
C VAL A 372 -11.28 -16.71 23.90
N PHE A 373 -11.80 -17.61 24.75
CA PHE A 373 -11.23 -17.81 26.09
C PHE A 373 -9.96 -18.68 26.05
N SER A 374 -8.78 -18.05 26.16
CA SER A 374 -7.50 -18.75 26.13
C SER A 374 -7.08 -19.33 27.49
N SER A 375 -6.14 -20.28 27.49
CA SER A 375 -5.57 -20.83 28.73
C SER A 375 -4.72 -19.83 29.54
N THR A 376 -4.27 -18.75 28.90
CA THR A 376 -3.54 -17.63 29.52
C THR A 376 -4.45 -16.67 30.29
N GLU A 377 -5.74 -16.74 30.03
CA GLU A 377 -6.79 -15.89 30.60
C GLU A 377 -7.57 -16.60 31.70
N HIS A 378 -7.12 -17.77 32.10
CA HIS A 378 -7.74 -18.58 33.14
C HIS A 378 -7.18 -18.28 34.53
N ALA A 379 -8.07 -18.12 35.51
CA ALA A 379 -7.77 -18.23 36.93
C ALA A 379 -8.71 -19.25 37.61
N ARG A 380 -8.28 -19.81 38.75
CA ARG A 380 -9.15 -20.69 39.54
C ARG A 380 -8.95 -20.57 41.05
N ILE A 381 -10.02 -20.85 41.79
CA ILE A 381 -10.03 -21.01 43.25
C ILE A 381 -10.86 -22.22 43.67
N THR A 382 -10.55 -22.80 44.83
CA THR A 382 -11.32 -23.93 45.38
C THR A 382 -12.47 -23.46 46.26
N ILE A 383 -13.67 -24.01 46.05
CA ILE A 383 -14.84 -23.80 46.91
C ILE A 383 -14.98 -24.99 47.88
N PRO A 384 -14.75 -24.81 49.19
CA PRO A 384 -14.86 -25.89 50.17
C PRO A 384 -16.28 -26.46 50.28
N ASN A 385 -16.40 -27.75 50.62
CA ASN A 385 -17.69 -28.32 50.99
C ASN A 385 -18.22 -27.70 52.30
N GLY A 386 -19.50 -27.34 52.31
CA GLY A 386 -20.16 -26.63 53.40
C GLY A 386 -20.19 -25.10 53.22
N SER A 387 -19.74 -24.59 52.07
CA SER A 387 -20.01 -23.21 51.64
C SER A 387 -21.48 -23.10 51.22
N THR A 388 -22.14 -22.00 51.56
CA THR A 388 -23.54 -21.71 51.19
C THR A 388 -23.69 -20.20 51.20
N GLU A 389 -23.77 -19.57 50.02
CA GLU A 389 -23.80 -18.11 49.84
C GLU A 389 -22.68 -17.37 50.62
N ILE A 390 -21.45 -17.89 50.57
CA ILE A 390 -20.30 -17.33 51.32
C ILE A 390 -19.10 -17.13 50.40
N ALA A 391 -18.49 -15.94 50.54
CA ALA A 391 -17.20 -15.55 49.98
C ALA A 391 -16.13 -16.66 50.06
N PRO A 392 -15.46 -17.02 48.95
CA PRO A 392 -14.39 -18.02 48.96
C PRO A 392 -13.20 -17.63 49.84
N THR A 393 -12.33 -18.59 50.14
CA THR A 393 -11.22 -18.38 51.09
C THR A 393 -10.07 -17.52 50.56
N ALA A 394 -10.01 -17.27 49.26
CA ALA A 394 -8.98 -16.52 48.56
C ALA A 394 -9.57 -15.74 47.38
N ASP A 395 -8.89 -14.67 46.98
CA ASP A 395 -9.26 -13.83 45.83
C ASP A 395 -8.89 -14.55 44.51
N LEU A 396 -9.59 -14.25 43.43
CA LEU A 396 -9.34 -14.80 42.09
C LEU A 396 -8.44 -13.82 41.31
N ILE A 397 -7.26 -14.27 40.91
CA ILE A 397 -6.14 -13.38 40.51
C ILE A 397 -5.55 -13.84 39.17
N TRP A 398 -5.51 -12.91 38.22
CA TRP A 398 -4.80 -13.02 36.94
C TRP A 398 -3.52 -12.18 37.00
N ASN A 399 -2.39 -12.75 36.57
CA ASN A 399 -1.08 -12.08 36.60
C ASN A 399 -0.38 -12.28 35.25
N GLY A 400 0.29 -11.25 34.73
CA GLY A 400 1.02 -11.34 33.46
C GLY A 400 0.11 -11.34 32.24
N ILE A 401 -1.06 -10.73 32.37
CA ILE A 401 -2.00 -10.48 31.26
C ILE A 401 -1.57 -9.22 30.49
N THR A 402 -2.27 -8.89 29.42
CA THR A 402 -2.20 -7.57 28.77
C THR A 402 -3.62 -7.15 28.43
N VAL A 403 -4.16 -6.18 29.16
CA VAL A 403 -5.50 -5.65 28.90
C VAL A 403 -5.44 -4.82 27.61
N GLY A 404 -6.20 -5.26 26.61
CA GLY A 404 -6.29 -4.66 25.28
C GLY A 404 -6.99 -3.31 25.25
N VAL A 405 -7.39 -2.89 24.04
CA VAL A 405 -7.95 -1.56 23.80
C VAL A 405 -9.33 -1.36 24.43
N SER A 406 -9.59 -0.13 24.85
CA SER A 406 -10.84 0.30 25.49
C SER A 406 -12.13 -0.13 24.77
N GLY A 407 -13.17 -0.44 25.55
CA GLY A 407 -14.45 -1.02 25.11
C GLY A 407 -14.86 -2.27 25.90
N ASN A 408 -15.96 -2.92 25.52
CA ASN A 408 -16.45 -4.13 26.21
C ASN A 408 -15.67 -5.40 25.81
N THR A 409 -15.70 -6.40 26.69
CA THR A 409 -15.23 -7.80 26.53
C THR A 409 -16.10 -8.72 27.42
N TYR A 410 -15.84 -10.03 27.45
CA TYR A 410 -16.64 -11.03 28.15
C TYR A 410 -15.82 -11.86 29.16
N ALA A 411 -16.52 -12.49 30.10
CA ALA A 411 -15.97 -13.40 31.10
C ALA A 411 -16.88 -14.62 31.26
N ARG A 412 -16.29 -15.78 31.59
CA ARG A 412 -16.98 -17.04 31.85
C ARG A 412 -16.54 -17.65 33.17
N PHE A 413 -17.49 -18.06 34.01
CA PHE A 413 -17.26 -18.75 35.26
C PHE A 413 -17.90 -20.12 35.25
N ARG A 414 -17.18 -21.13 35.75
CA ARG A 414 -17.66 -22.53 35.81
C ARG A 414 -17.36 -23.13 37.16
N LEU A 415 -18.40 -23.59 37.86
CA LEU A 415 -18.30 -24.22 39.17
C LEU A 415 -18.60 -25.72 39.05
N THR A 416 -17.66 -26.61 39.39
CA THR A 416 -17.85 -28.07 39.23
C THR A 416 -17.08 -28.92 40.26
N THR A 417 -17.48 -30.18 40.47
CA THR A 417 -16.64 -31.22 41.11
C THR A 417 -15.99 -32.18 40.12
N ASP A 418 -16.27 -31.99 38.83
CA ASP A 418 -15.63 -32.70 37.73
C ASP A 418 -14.17 -32.28 37.58
N GLY A 419 -13.30 -33.28 37.49
CA GLY A 419 -11.87 -33.08 37.29
C GLY A 419 -11.47 -32.99 35.81
N SER A 420 -12.43 -33.11 34.89
CA SER A 420 -12.23 -32.94 33.45
C SER A 420 -12.07 -31.47 33.03
N ILE A 421 -12.61 -30.53 33.84
CA ILE A 421 -12.49 -29.10 33.57
C ILE A 421 -11.12 -28.58 34.02
N THR A 422 -10.40 -27.97 33.09
CA THR A 422 -9.04 -27.44 33.25
C THR A 422 -8.96 -26.03 32.65
N GLU A 423 -7.81 -25.37 32.78
CA GLU A 423 -7.48 -24.11 32.10
C GLU A 423 -7.73 -24.09 30.59
N SER A 424 -7.77 -25.26 29.93
CA SER A 424 -7.94 -25.41 28.48
C SER A 424 -9.35 -25.88 28.07
N THR A 425 -10.34 -25.83 28.97
CA THR A 425 -11.73 -26.23 28.68
C THR A 425 -12.72 -25.15 29.10
N PRO A 426 -12.73 -23.98 28.43
CA PRO A 426 -13.79 -23.00 28.63
C PRO A 426 -15.14 -23.57 28.20
N GLY A 427 -15.21 -24.29 27.08
CA GLY A 427 -16.39 -25.01 26.58
C GLY A 427 -16.49 -26.48 27.03
N GLY A 428 -17.47 -27.21 26.48
CA GLY A 428 -17.71 -28.63 26.69
C GLY A 428 -18.48 -28.98 27.97
N THR A 429 -19.06 -30.19 27.99
CA THR A 429 -19.96 -30.64 29.06
C THR A 429 -19.24 -31.21 30.30
N ALA A 430 -19.57 -30.70 31.48
CA ALA A 430 -19.17 -31.24 32.79
C ALA A 430 -20.25 -32.16 33.41
N ASN A 431 -19.83 -33.10 34.25
CA ASN A 431 -20.73 -34.08 34.89
C ASN A 431 -21.54 -33.53 36.08
N ASP A 432 -21.18 -32.37 36.63
CA ASP A 432 -21.93 -31.65 37.67
C ASP A 432 -21.58 -30.16 37.71
N GLY A 433 -22.52 -29.31 38.17
CA GLY A 433 -22.29 -27.88 38.42
C GLY A 433 -23.12 -26.93 37.57
N GLU A 434 -22.52 -25.79 37.22
CA GLU A 434 -23.17 -24.61 36.60
C GLU A 434 -22.17 -23.74 35.81
N VAL A 435 -22.68 -22.96 34.85
CA VAL A 435 -21.99 -21.91 34.07
C VAL A 435 -22.62 -20.54 34.34
N GLU A 436 -21.81 -19.48 34.45
CA GLU A 436 -22.26 -18.08 34.42
C GLU A 436 -21.35 -17.28 33.47
N ASP A 437 -21.90 -16.42 32.59
CA ASP A 437 -21.12 -15.50 31.75
C ASP A 437 -21.46 -14.01 32.05
N TYR A 438 -20.53 -13.08 31.76
CA TYR A 438 -20.64 -11.66 32.13
C TYR A 438 -19.98 -10.70 31.13
N VAL A 439 -20.53 -9.48 30.97
CA VAL A 439 -19.88 -8.35 30.27
C VAL A 439 -18.92 -7.55 31.16
N VAL A 440 -17.73 -7.25 30.65
CA VAL A 440 -16.68 -6.44 31.31
C VAL A 440 -16.26 -5.26 30.42
N ALA A 441 -15.83 -4.12 30.98
CA ALA A 441 -15.49 -2.91 30.22
C ALA A 441 -14.06 -2.40 30.48
N ILE A 442 -13.38 -1.88 29.45
CA ILE A 442 -12.00 -1.35 29.47
C ILE A 442 -11.98 0.17 29.14
N ALA A 443 -11.16 0.97 29.83
CA ALA A 443 -11.06 2.44 29.70
C ALA A 443 -9.68 2.97 29.23
N PRO A 444 -9.60 4.09 28.48
CA PRO A 444 -8.39 4.59 27.81
C PRO A 444 -7.47 5.53 28.68
N PRO A 445 -6.20 5.75 28.25
CA PRO A 445 -5.22 6.64 28.94
C PRO A 445 -5.27 8.14 28.52
N PRO A 446 -4.57 9.06 29.24
CA PRO A 446 -4.59 10.53 28.97
C PRO A 446 -3.46 11.05 28.01
N PRO A 447 -3.67 12.16 27.24
CA PRO A 447 -2.78 12.62 26.14
C PRO A 447 -1.86 13.85 26.40
N THR A 448 -0.89 14.09 25.50
CA THR A 448 0.07 15.25 25.44
C THR A 448 0.28 15.77 23.99
N GLN A 449 0.95 16.94 23.79
CA GLN A 449 1.06 17.68 22.50
C GLN A 449 2.49 18.20 22.22
N SER A 450 2.90 18.38 20.95
CA SER A 450 4.28 18.74 20.53
C SER A 450 4.46 20.21 20.10
N GLY A 451 5.69 20.70 20.07
CA GLY A 451 6.05 22.02 19.53
C GLY A 451 7.46 22.05 18.93
N ASP A 452 7.71 23.06 18.09
CA ASP A 452 9.01 23.40 17.51
C ASP A 452 9.13 24.93 17.49
N PHE A 453 10.06 25.48 18.28
CA PHE A 453 10.44 26.89 18.24
C PHE A 453 11.92 26.97 17.84
N CYS A 454 12.27 27.88 16.92
CA CYS A 454 13.65 28.15 16.44
C CYS A 454 14.23 27.17 15.40
N ALA A 455 13.44 26.87 14.35
CA ALA A 455 13.87 26.09 13.19
C ALA A 455 13.69 26.85 11.84
N THR A 456 13.72 28.19 11.85
CA THR A 456 13.43 29.01 10.66
C THR A 456 14.71 29.63 10.07
N PRO A 457 14.77 29.87 8.74
CA PRO A 457 15.96 30.45 8.11
C PRO A 457 16.18 31.92 8.47
N TYR A 458 15.20 32.58 9.10
CA TYR A 458 15.28 33.97 9.57
C TYR A 458 15.60 34.09 11.07
N SER A 459 15.99 32.98 11.71
CA SER A 459 16.29 32.92 13.15
C SER A 459 17.47 33.82 13.53
N MET A 460 17.41 34.40 14.73
CA MET A 460 18.37 35.39 15.19
C MET A 460 18.83 35.14 16.62
N PHE A 461 20.07 35.50 16.94
CA PHE A 461 20.59 35.40 18.30
C PHE A 461 20.67 36.78 18.97
N TYR A 462 20.23 36.88 20.22
CA TYR A 462 20.44 38.09 21.02
C TYR A 462 21.80 38.06 21.69
N SER A 463 22.66 39.03 21.34
CA SER A 463 23.99 39.20 21.88
C SER A 463 24.18 40.57 22.51
N GLY A 464 24.89 40.62 23.63
CA GLY A 464 25.44 41.87 24.17
C GLY A 464 26.63 42.30 23.32
N HIS A 465 26.77 43.59 23.02
CA HIS A 465 27.88 44.13 22.23
C HIS A 465 28.61 45.21 23.02
N TRP A 466 29.95 45.14 23.06
CA TRP A 466 30.75 46.19 23.64
C TRP A 466 30.90 47.44 22.74
N PRO A 467 30.71 48.67 23.25
CA PRO A 467 30.07 49.03 24.51
C PRO A 467 28.55 49.28 24.34
N ASN A 468 27.76 48.83 25.32
CA ASN A 468 26.47 49.41 25.72
C ASN A 468 25.25 49.18 24.80
N ARG A 469 25.08 47.99 24.19
CA ARG A 469 23.81 47.62 23.52
C ARG A 469 23.57 46.11 23.43
N ILE A 470 22.31 45.74 23.19
CA ILE A 470 21.91 44.41 22.73
C ILE A 470 21.68 44.50 21.21
N ASP A 471 22.33 43.61 20.47
CA ASP A 471 22.18 43.44 19.03
C ASP A 471 21.48 42.10 18.75
N ALA A 472 20.67 42.03 17.69
CA ALA A 472 20.18 40.76 17.14
C ALA A 472 21.07 40.39 15.96
N ILE A 473 21.61 39.18 15.97
CA ILE A 473 22.53 38.66 14.95
C ILE A 473 21.81 37.57 14.16
N HIS A 474 21.69 37.71 12.84
CA HIS A 474 21.10 36.68 11.99
C HIS A 474 21.99 35.43 11.96
N ALA A 475 21.41 34.26 12.24
CA ALA A 475 22.15 33.01 12.42
C ALA A 475 23.07 32.68 11.24
N ASP A 476 22.52 32.71 10.03
CA ASP A 476 23.15 32.16 8.83
C ASP A 476 24.04 33.16 8.09
N SER A 477 23.76 34.46 8.21
CA SER A 477 24.50 35.53 7.49
C SER A 477 25.47 36.30 8.39
N GLY A 478 25.35 36.20 9.71
CA GLY A 478 26.21 36.92 10.67
C GLY A 478 25.97 38.43 10.73
N ALA A 479 25.01 38.95 9.96
CA ALA A 479 24.60 40.33 9.99
C ALA A 479 23.89 40.68 11.31
N PHE A 480 23.86 41.96 11.69
CA PHE A 480 23.25 42.36 12.96
C PHE A 480 22.61 43.74 12.93
N VAL A 481 21.59 43.94 13.77
CA VAL A 481 20.97 45.24 14.04
C VAL A 481 21.06 45.57 15.52
N ALA A 482 21.23 46.85 15.84
CA ALA A 482 21.12 47.33 17.21
C ALA A 482 19.65 47.45 17.64
N LEU A 483 19.22 46.58 18.55
CA LEU A 483 17.85 46.57 19.08
C LEU A 483 17.62 47.70 20.09
N THR A 484 18.70 48.13 20.74
CA THR A 484 18.71 49.19 21.75
C THR A 484 19.50 50.41 21.27
N THR A 485 18.86 51.58 21.16
CA THR A 485 19.46 52.81 20.60
C THR A 485 20.36 53.59 21.59
N ALA A 486 21.07 52.87 22.46
CA ALA A 486 22.07 53.31 23.46
C ALA A 486 21.63 54.34 24.54
N THR A 487 21.66 53.92 25.83
CA THR A 487 22.19 54.63 27.03
C THR A 487 21.76 54.02 28.39
N SER A 488 21.74 52.68 28.57
CA SER A 488 21.41 52.05 29.88
C SER A 488 22.62 51.78 30.80
N ALA A 489 23.61 50.95 30.41
CA ALA A 489 24.86 50.80 31.18
C ALA A 489 26.10 50.42 30.35
N SER A 490 27.21 50.20 31.08
CA SER A 490 28.61 50.19 30.60
C SER A 490 29.15 48.85 30.07
N VAL A 491 28.54 47.73 30.43
CA VAL A 491 28.76 46.38 29.87
C VAL A 491 27.48 45.58 30.10
N THR A 492 27.03 44.81 29.10
CA THR A 492 25.95 43.82 29.23
C THR A 492 26.59 42.45 29.01
N ASN A 493 26.64 41.62 30.07
CA ASN A 493 27.41 40.37 30.12
C ASN A 493 26.72 39.31 31.04
N SER A 494 25.39 39.30 30.97
CA SER A 494 24.49 38.49 31.82
C SER A 494 23.12 38.29 31.16
N LEU A 495 23.05 37.66 29.99
CA LEU A 495 21.87 37.53 29.15
C LEU A 495 21.20 36.16 29.31
N ALA A 496 19.90 36.13 29.63
CA ALA A 496 19.12 34.89 29.72
C ALA A 496 17.69 35.09 29.21
N SER A 497 17.15 34.15 28.44
CA SER A 497 15.78 34.23 27.91
C SER A 497 14.76 33.40 28.69
N ASP A 498 13.54 33.92 28.80
CA ASP A 498 12.37 33.23 29.31
C ASP A 498 11.31 33.14 28.21
N HIS A 499 11.29 32.00 27.52
CA HIS A 499 10.33 31.68 26.47
C HIS A 499 8.87 31.61 26.96
N ILE A 500 8.62 31.45 28.26
CA ILE A 500 7.24 31.37 28.80
C ILE A 500 6.62 32.76 28.88
N ASN A 501 7.45 33.79 29.16
CA ASN A 501 7.00 35.17 29.32
C ASN A 501 7.46 36.10 28.18
N ASN A 502 8.19 35.59 27.18
CA ASN A 502 8.80 36.34 26.08
C ASN A 502 9.66 37.52 26.60
N LEU A 503 10.59 37.20 27.51
CA LEU A 503 11.50 38.16 28.14
C LEU A 503 12.97 37.75 27.97
N VAL A 504 13.83 38.75 27.82
CA VAL A 504 15.29 38.60 27.91
C VAL A 504 15.76 39.35 29.15
N TYR A 505 16.22 38.62 30.14
CA TYR A 505 16.89 39.18 31.31
C TYR A 505 18.27 39.67 30.95
N TYR A 506 18.62 40.84 31.47
CA TYR A 506 19.98 41.35 31.43
C TYR A 506 20.29 42.13 32.71
N ALA A 507 21.54 42.07 33.17
CA ALA A 507 21.98 42.69 34.40
C ALA A 507 23.07 43.74 34.17
N GLU A 508 23.08 44.76 35.04
CA GLU A 508 23.99 45.90 34.96
C GLU A 508 24.30 46.38 36.40
N ASN A 509 25.55 46.26 36.86
CA ASN A 509 25.99 46.64 38.22
C ASN A 509 25.16 45.95 39.32
N ASP A 510 24.28 46.67 40.03
CA ASP A 510 23.39 46.14 41.09
C ASP A 510 21.92 46.01 40.63
N SER A 511 21.67 46.13 39.32
CA SER A 511 20.34 46.15 38.72
C SER A 511 20.11 44.95 37.80
N LEU A 512 18.89 44.41 37.84
CA LEU A 512 18.39 43.37 36.94
C LEU A 512 17.20 43.93 36.16
N TYR A 513 17.19 43.70 34.86
CA TYR A 513 16.15 44.13 33.94
C TYR A 513 15.60 42.93 33.16
N ALA A 514 14.41 43.12 32.59
CA ALA A 514 13.81 42.24 31.62
C ALA A 514 13.38 43.08 30.40
N TRP A 515 13.85 42.71 29.22
CA TRP A 515 13.50 43.31 27.94
C TRP A 515 12.48 42.40 27.24
N SER A 516 11.34 42.95 26.81
CA SER A 516 10.44 42.26 25.89
C SER A 516 10.81 42.63 24.45
N PRO A 517 11.22 41.67 23.60
CA PRO A 517 11.52 41.95 22.20
C PRO A 517 10.28 42.34 21.41
N ILE A 518 9.14 41.68 21.66
CA ILE A 518 7.86 41.91 20.96
C ILE A 518 7.43 43.38 21.07
N THR A 519 7.52 43.97 22.27
CA THR A 519 7.11 45.38 22.50
C THR A 519 8.30 46.34 22.58
N ASN A 520 9.51 45.87 22.27
CA ASN A 520 10.80 46.53 22.51
C ASN A 520 10.85 47.34 23.83
N THR A 521 10.41 46.72 24.94
CA THR A 521 10.18 47.41 26.22
C THR A 521 11.12 46.89 27.30
N HIS A 522 11.94 47.78 27.86
CA HIS A 522 12.84 47.49 28.99
C HIS A 522 12.15 47.76 30.33
N THR A 523 12.07 46.74 31.17
CA THR A 523 11.46 46.80 32.50
C THR A 523 12.50 46.50 33.58
N THR A 524 12.61 47.35 34.61
CA THR A 524 13.45 47.06 35.78
C THR A 524 12.79 46.03 36.67
N VAL A 525 13.44 44.87 36.88
CA VAL A 525 13.02 43.81 37.82
C VAL A 525 13.45 44.19 39.24
N THR A 526 14.69 44.66 39.39
CA THR A 526 15.18 45.32 40.62
C THR A 526 16.35 46.25 40.30
N ASN A 527 16.54 47.29 41.11
CA ASN A 527 17.69 48.21 41.04
C ASN A 527 18.59 48.14 42.29
N ASN A 528 18.44 47.07 43.08
CA ASN A 528 19.15 46.83 44.34
C ASN A 528 19.19 45.33 44.61
N PHE A 529 19.86 44.57 43.75
CA PHE A 529 19.96 43.11 43.87
C PHE A 529 20.73 42.70 45.13
N SER A 530 21.71 43.50 45.55
CA SER A 530 22.45 43.39 46.81
C SER A 530 21.56 43.33 48.05
N SER A 531 20.30 43.78 47.98
CA SER A 531 19.35 43.65 49.10
C SER A 531 18.84 42.22 49.35
N PHE A 532 19.00 41.30 48.39
CA PHE A 532 18.58 39.89 48.51
C PHE A 532 19.69 38.96 49.02
N ILE A 533 20.94 39.43 49.08
CA ILE A 533 22.14 38.62 49.32
C ILE A 533 23.10 39.32 50.30
N SER A 534 24.14 38.63 50.78
CA SER A 534 25.09 39.18 51.75
C SER A 534 26.37 39.70 51.11
N GLY A 535 26.29 40.84 50.40
CA GLY A 535 27.45 41.46 49.75
C GLY A 535 27.13 42.79 49.05
N SER A 536 28.13 43.36 48.41
CA SER A 536 27.95 44.32 47.31
C SER A 536 28.28 43.56 46.04
N VAL A 537 27.42 43.57 45.04
CA VAL A 537 27.66 42.82 43.80
C VAL A 537 27.94 43.70 42.59
N ASP A 538 28.62 43.11 41.62
CA ASP A 538 28.63 43.56 40.25
C ASP A 538 28.11 42.42 39.36
N LEU A 539 26.90 42.62 38.84
CA LEU A 539 26.20 41.73 37.93
C LEU A 539 26.52 42.04 36.47
N SER A 540 27.54 42.85 36.15
CA SER A 540 27.88 43.21 34.75
C SER A 540 28.93 42.32 34.09
N SER A 541 29.28 41.19 34.71
CA SER A 541 30.38 40.30 34.28
C SER A 541 30.17 38.82 34.64
N GLY A 542 28.92 38.38 34.83
CA GLY A 542 28.62 36.99 35.20
C GLY A 542 27.49 36.42 34.35
N GLY A 543 27.70 35.26 33.72
CA GLY A 543 26.71 34.63 32.85
C GLY A 543 25.34 34.47 33.49
N ALA A 544 24.30 34.39 32.66
CA ALA A 544 22.93 34.16 33.10
C ALA A 544 22.26 33.06 32.27
N ALA A 545 21.38 32.28 32.90
CA ALA A 545 20.59 31.26 32.20
C ALA A 545 19.21 31.12 32.84
N PHE A 546 18.16 30.86 32.05
CA PHE A 546 16.84 30.58 32.60
C PHE A 546 16.51 29.09 32.47
N TYR A 547 16.02 28.50 33.55
CA TYR A 547 15.66 27.09 33.60
C TYR A 547 14.52 26.84 34.59
N ASN A 548 13.53 26.07 34.15
CA ASN A 548 12.41 25.60 34.98
C ASN A 548 11.73 26.72 35.81
N GLY A 549 11.44 27.85 35.16
CA GLY A 549 10.77 29.01 35.76
C GLY A 549 11.63 29.87 36.70
N SER A 550 12.95 29.63 36.75
CA SER A 550 13.90 30.38 37.59
C SER A 550 15.02 30.97 36.74
N LEU A 551 15.44 32.20 37.07
CA LEU A 551 16.64 32.80 36.50
C LEU A 551 17.85 32.40 37.35
N TYR A 552 18.90 31.89 36.72
CA TYR A 552 20.19 31.60 37.32
C TYR A 552 21.16 32.69 36.89
N LEU A 553 21.74 33.41 37.84
CA LEU A 553 22.60 34.56 37.60
C LEU A 553 23.94 34.39 38.31
N GLY A 554 25.02 34.38 37.53
CA GLY A 554 26.39 34.41 38.03
C GLY A 554 26.77 35.80 38.56
N VAL A 555 27.71 35.82 39.50
CA VAL A 555 28.25 37.07 40.08
C VAL A 555 29.77 36.97 40.14
N ASP A 556 30.46 37.92 39.49
CA ASP A 556 31.92 38.00 39.40
C ASP A 556 32.47 39.18 40.25
N PRO A 557 33.75 39.16 40.63
CA PRO A 557 34.13 38.81 41.98
C PRO A 557 34.28 40.05 42.87
N GLN A 558 33.42 40.23 43.88
CA GLN A 558 33.77 40.84 45.18
C GLN A 558 32.76 40.40 46.27
N PRO A 559 33.11 39.64 47.32
CA PRO A 559 34.39 38.97 47.62
C PRO A 559 34.43 37.48 47.23
N GLU A 560 33.31 36.93 46.73
CA GLU A 560 33.06 35.51 46.50
C GLU A 560 32.33 35.36 45.15
N THR A 561 32.67 34.32 44.40
CA THR A 561 32.11 34.04 43.07
C THR A 561 31.08 32.92 43.18
N GLU A 562 29.87 33.14 42.68
CA GLU A 562 28.71 32.31 42.99
C GLU A 562 27.63 32.42 41.91
N VAL A 563 26.81 31.37 41.76
CA VAL A 563 25.57 31.42 40.97
C VAL A 563 24.38 31.44 41.91
N TYR A 564 23.46 32.38 41.68
CA TYR A 564 22.21 32.50 42.42
C TYR A 564 21.03 32.10 41.56
N ARG A 565 20.22 31.16 42.07
CA ARG A 565 18.87 30.89 41.57
C ARG A 565 17.91 31.95 42.10
N ILE A 566 17.17 32.58 41.19
CA ILE A 566 16.17 33.62 41.43
C ILE A 566 14.81 33.02 41.05
N ASP A 567 13.94 32.82 42.03
CA ASP A 567 12.56 32.41 41.80
C ASP A 567 11.67 33.65 41.70
N PHE A 568 10.72 33.64 40.77
CA PHE A 568 9.76 34.73 40.59
C PHE A 568 8.41 34.42 41.24
N VAL A 569 7.69 35.46 41.67
CA VAL A 569 6.35 35.32 42.26
C VAL A 569 5.40 34.73 41.20
N PRO A 570 4.65 33.66 41.49
CA PRO A 570 3.72 33.06 40.54
C PRO A 570 2.70 34.08 39.99
N GLY A 571 2.55 34.13 38.67
CA GLY A 571 1.68 35.10 37.98
C GLY A 571 2.25 36.53 37.89
N SER A 572 3.53 36.74 38.21
CA SER A 572 4.22 38.02 37.98
C SER A 572 4.88 38.15 36.61
N ASN A 573 4.72 37.13 35.75
CA ASN A 573 5.35 36.98 34.43
C ASN A 573 6.86 37.29 34.46
N GLY A 574 7.56 36.75 35.46
CA GLY A 574 9.01 36.92 35.59
C GLY A 574 9.47 38.32 36.06
N LEU A 575 8.58 39.22 36.44
CA LEU A 575 8.93 40.61 36.78
C LEU A 575 9.10 40.91 38.28
N ASN A 576 8.71 39.99 39.19
CA ASN A 576 8.82 40.21 40.64
C ASN A 576 9.55 39.05 41.32
N ILE A 577 10.68 39.32 41.97
CA ILE A 577 11.48 38.33 42.70
C ILE A 577 10.74 37.84 43.95
N GLN A 578 10.66 36.51 44.12
CA GLN A 578 10.15 35.83 45.31
C GLN A 578 11.28 35.44 46.27
N SER A 579 12.34 34.82 45.75
CA SER A 579 13.50 34.35 46.53
C SER A 579 14.78 34.35 45.69
N VAL A 580 15.92 34.47 46.37
CA VAL A 580 17.26 34.34 45.79
C VAL A 580 18.05 33.34 46.64
N THR A 581 18.61 32.31 46.02
CA THR A 581 19.26 31.16 46.69
C THR A 581 20.59 30.85 46.02
N SER A 582 21.68 30.75 46.78
CA SER A 582 23.00 30.42 46.22
C SER A 582 23.18 28.92 45.97
N LEU A 583 23.91 28.55 44.91
CA LEU A 583 24.23 27.16 44.58
C LEU A 583 25.43 26.61 45.39
N ASN A 584 26.17 27.45 46.11
CA ASN A 584 27.34 27.10 46.91
C ASN A 584 28.54 26.60 46.06
N LEU A 585 28.75 27.21 44.89
CA LEU A 585 29.90 26.90 44.01
C LEU A 585 31.24 27.44 44.54
N ASN A 586 31.16 28.33 45.52
CA ASN A 586 32.27 28.94 46.27
C ASN A 586 33.42 27.96 46.59
N GLY A 587 34.56 28.15 45.93
CA GLY A 587 35.80 27.39 46.19
C GLY A 587 35.94 26.04 45.47
N ILE A 588 34.95 25.64 44.67
CA ILE A 588 35.06 24.48 43.74
C ILE A 588 35.77 24.92 42.44
N VAL A 589 35.49 26.14 41.99
CA VAL A 589 36.03 26.73 40.75
C VAL A 589 37.13 27.75 41.08
N ALA A 590 38.22 27.75 40.33
CA ALA A 590 39.38 28.62 40.54
C ALA A 590 39.76 29.37 39.24
N ALA A 591 38.86 30.24 38.79
CA ALA A 591 39.06 31.13 37.64
C ALA A 591 38.77 32.59 38.04
N THR A 592 39.38 33.55 37.33
CA THR A 592 39.26 35.00 37.57
C THR A 592 38.22 35.71 36.70
N ASP A 593 37.53 34.92 35.88
CA ASP A 593 36.47 35.25 34.92
C ASP A 593 35.81 33.89 34.66
N TRP A 594 34.53 33.73 34.98
CA TRP A 594 33.83 32.43 34.88
C TRP A 594 33.22 32.18 33.51
N GLY A 595 33.16 33.21 32.66
CA GLY A 595 32.45 33.17 31.41
C GLY A 595 30.93 33.11 31.54
N ASP A 596 30.31 33.06 30.38
CA ASP A 596 28.87 32.99 30.25
C ASP A 596 28.37 31.54 30.27
N MET A 597 27.12 31.35 30.64
CA MET A 597 26.57 30.03 30.93
C MET A 597 25.16 29.85 30.34
N THR A 598 24.87 28.63 29.90
CA THR A 598 23.51 28.18 29.58
C THR A 598 23.14 26.98 30.45
N ILE A 599 21.87 26.58 30.43
CA ILE A 599 21.37 25.38 31.12
C ILE A 599 20.60 24.53 30.12
N ASP A 600 21.08 23.29 29.94
CA ASP A 600 20.43 22.28 29.10
C ASP A 600 19.13 21.75 29.72
N ASP A 601 18.33 21.01 28.95
CA ASP A 601 17.03 20.51 29.40
C ASP A 601 17.11 19.44 30.50
N ASN A 602 18.31 18.89 30.75
CA ASN A 602 18.57 17.97 31.85
C ASN A 602 18.92 18.71 33.16
N GLY A 603 19.06 20.03 33.13
CA GLY A 603 19.48 20.84 34.27
C GLY A 603 21.00 20.85 34.49
N ILE A 604 21.79 20.63 33.45
CA ILE A 604 23.23 20.81 33.47
C ILE A 604 23.55 22.26 33.11
N ILE A 605 24.14 23.01 34.05
CA ILE A 605 24.80 24.28 33.72
C ILE A 605 26.01 23.94 32.84
N LEU A 606 26.11 24.59 31.68
CA LEU A 606 27.28 24.55 30.80
C LEU A 606 27.86 25.96 30.70
N ALA A 607 29.14 26.12 31.02
CA ALA A 607 29.80 27.42 31.04
C ALA A 607 31.17 27.39 30.36
N GLY A 608 31.50 28.49 29.68
CA GLY A 608 32.76 28.67 28.94
C GLY A 608 33.30 30.08 29.16
N GLY A 609 34.52 30.17 29.70
CA GLY A 609 35.09 31.44 30.15
C GLY A 609 36.48 31.77 29.61
N GLY A 610 36.87 33.02 29.85
CA GLY A 610 38.12 33.61 29.39
C GLY A 610 39.35 32.75 29.70
N GLY A 611 40.16 32.44 28.67
CA GLY A 611 41.37 31.63 28.81
C GLY A 611 41.16 30.12 28.69
N GLY A 612 40.07 29.68 28.06
CA GLY A 612 39.84 28.28 27.72
C GLY A 612 39.39 27.39 28.89
N VAL A 613 38.71 27.98 29.88
CA VAL A 613 38.16 27.24 31.03
C VAL A 613 36.71 26.88 30.73
N TYR A 614 36.43 25.58 30.64
CA TYR A 614 35.09 25.03 30.42
C TYR A 614 34.71 24.13 31.58
N TRP A 615 33.45 24.17 31.99
CA TRP A 615 32.96 23.34 33.09
C TRP A 615 31.45 23.11 32.97
N SER A 616 31.00 22.10 33.71
CA SER A 616 29.58 21.80 33.87
C SER A 616 29.23 21.56 35.33
N TYR A 617 27.97 21.84 35.69
CA TYR A 617 27.42 21.59 37.02
C TYR A 617 25.99 21.04 36.92
N ASP A 618 25.78 19.84 37.45
CA ASP A 618 24.49 19.16 37.44
C ASP A 618 23.61 19.66 38.61
N LEU A 619 22.52 20.36 38.30
CA LEU A 619 21.59 20.91 39.31
C LEU A 619 20.84 19.82 40.11
N ASN A 620 20.75 18.60 39.60
CA ASN A 620 19.97 17.52 40.22
C ASN A 620 20.73 16.81 41.34
N ASN A 621 22.07 16.76 41.25
CA ASN A 621 22.93 16.05 42.20
C ASN A 621 24.14 16.85 42.73
N GLY A 622 24.38 18.05 42.20
CA GLY A 622 25.44 18.95 42.63
C GLY A 622 26.85 18.57 42.16
N THR A 623 26.97 17.74 41.11
CA THR A 623 28.28 17.32 40.58
C THR A 623 28.89 18.38 39.67
N TYR A 624 30.09 18.84 40.03
CA TYR A 624 30.95 19.66 39.18
C TYR A 624 31.87 18.79 38.31
N THR A 625 31.91 19.06 37.00
CA THR A 625 32.78 18.36 36.04
C THR A 625 33.57 19.37 35.19
N PRO A 626 34.91 19.36 35.23
CA PRO A 626 35.73 20.16 34.32
C PRO A 626 35.65 19.59 32.90
N LEU A 627 35.48 20.49 31.92
CA LEU A 627 35.36 20.18 30.50
C LEU A 627 36.62 20.63 29.74
N THR A 628 36.72 20.16 28.50
CA THR A 628 37.68 20.60 27.49
C THR A 628 36.92 21.10 26.26
N SER A 629 37.55 21.88 25.38
CA SER A 629 36.92 22.36 24.15
C SER A 629 37.76 22.01 22.93
N SER A 630 37.09 21.68 21.82
CA SER A 630 37.65 21.62 20.47
C SER A 630 36.96 22.60 19.50
N LEU A 631 36.16 23.53 20.03
CA LEU A 631 35.62 24.67 19.28
C LEU A 631 36.76 25.60 18.81
N PRO A 632 36.57 26.35 17.72
CA PRO A 632 37.60 27.22 17.16
C PRO A 632 37.76 28.51 17.98
N GLY A 633 38.94 28.74 18.57
CA GLY A 633 39.27 29.95 19.35
C GLY A 633 39.42 29.68 20.84
N ASP A 634 39.83 30.71 21.60
CA ASP A 634 40.22 30.58 23.02
C ASP A 634 39.18 31.13 24.02
N GLN A 635 38.04 31.64 23.52
CA GLN A 635 36.94 32.25 24.29
C GLN A 635 35.60 32.02 23.57
N HIS A 636 34.60 31.47 24.25
CA HIS A 636 33.26 31.19 23.69
C HIS A 636 32.14 31.60 24.66
N GLN A 637 31.08 32.18 24.11
CA GLN A 637 29.81 32.49 24.78
C GLN A 637 28.78 31.43 24.37
N PHE A 638 27.96 30.93 25.31
CA PHE A 638 27.02 29.85 25.05
C PHE A 638 25.56 30.31 25.12
N ALA A 639 24.86 30.15 24.00
CA ALA A 639 23.41 30.28 23.92
C ALA A 639 22.76 28.89 23.77
N LYS A 640 21.45 28.82 23.97
CA LYS A 640 20.62 27.71 23.47
C LYS A 640 19.55 28.23 22.51
N ASP A 641 18.84 27.33 21.86
CA ASP A 641 17.61 27.63 21.15
C ASP A 641 16.38 26.94 21.78
N GLY A 642 15.20 27.21 21.23
CA GLY A 642 13.92 26.62 21.69
C GLY A 642 13.80 25.10 21.53
N GLN A 643 14.79 24.43 20.92
CA GLN A 643 14.92 22.97 20.83
C GLN A 643 16.02 22.41 21.76
N GLY A 644 16.58 23.25 22.65
CA GLY A 644 17.62 22.86 23.60
C GLY A 644 19.01 22.65 22.98
N ARG A 645 19.21 22.99 21.69
CA ARG A 645 20.50 22.80 21.02
C ARG A 645 21.47 23.88 21.48
N LEU A 646 22.72 23.50 21.73
CA LEU A 646 23.77 24.40 22.19
C LEU A 646 24.39 25.17 21.02
N TRP A 647 24.62 26.47 21.21
CA TRP A 647 25.27 27.35 20.25
C TRP A 647 26.44 28.09 20.89
N ALA A 648 27.54 28.27 20.15
CA ALA A 648 28.75 28.93 20.61
C ALA A 648 29.10 30.13 19.71
N ALA A 649 29.23 31.31 20.32
CA ALA A 649 29.77 32.52 19.69
C ALA A 649 31.22 32.76 20.14
N VAL A 650 32.13 33.12 19.23
CA VAL A 650 33.58 33.14 19.48
C VAL A 650 34.15 34.56 19.63
N TYR A 651 34.98 34.82 20.65
CA TYR A 651 35.66 36.10 20.85
C TYR A 651 37.08 36.12 20.23
N THR A 652 37.21 36.82 19.09
CA THR A 652 38.46 37.19 18.35
C THR A 652 39.33 36.08 17.72
N PRO A 653 40.10 36.40 16.64
CA PRO A 653 40.10 37.64 15.84
C PRO A 653 39.29 37.55 14.54
N ILE A 654 38.77 36.37 14.19
CA ILE A 654 37.69 36.20 13.21
C ILE A 654 36.58 35.50 14.00
N ARG A 655 35.41 36.11 14.08
CA ARG A 655 34.36 35.63 14.96
C ARG A 655 33.40 34.77 14.17
N PHE A 656 32.94 33.71 14.80
CA PHE A 656 32.01 32.77 14.19
C PHE A 656 30.88 32.48 15.18
N VAL A 657 29.70 32.19 14.64
CA VAL A 657 28.67 31.42 15.34
C VAL A 657 28.77 29.98 14.82
N VAL A 658 28.67 29.01 15.73
CA VAL A 658 28.66 27.59 15.39
C VAL A 658 27.75 26.84 16.35
N GLN A 659 26.97 25.89 15.83
CA GLN A 659 26.26 24.93 16.67
C GLN A 659 27.29 24.07 17.41
N ALA A 660 27.02 23.68 18.64
CA ALA A 660 27.94 22.91 19.47
C ALA A 660 27.21 21.75 20.17
N GLU A 661 27.98 20.77 20.64
CA GLU A 661 27.50 19.68 21.49
C GLU A 661 28.55 19.32 22.55
N VAL A 662 28.12 18.62 23.61
CA VAL A 662 29.01 18.08 24.65
C VAL A 662 29.07 16.57 24.53
N VAL A 663 30.24 16.04 24.17
CA VAL A 663 30.48 14.59 24.04
C VAL A 663 31.51 14.15 25.07
N GLY A 664 31.04 13.41 26.08
CA GLY A 664 31.85 13.06 27.25
C GLY A 664 32.22 14.30 28.06
N ASN A 665 33.51 14.65 28.10
CA ASN A 665 34.03 15.85 28.77
C ASN A 665 34.56 16.89 27.76
N THR A 666 34.10 16.86 26.51
CA THR A 666 34.57 17.76 25.44
C THR A 666 33.41 18.48 24.78
N VAL A 667 33.48 19.81 24.72
CA VAL A 667 32.59 20.64 23.89
C VAL A 667 33.16 20.71 22.47
N GLN A 668 32.36 20.41 21.45
CA GLN A 668 32.80 20.31 20.06
C GLN A 668 31.80 20.93 19.07
N PRO A 669 32.23 21.41 17.89
CA PRO A 669 31.34 22.01 16.90
C PRO A 669 30.52 20.96 16.15
N VAL A 670 29.28 21.33 15.83
CA VAL A 670 28.38 20.61 14.93
C VAL A 670 28.31 21.39 13.62
N GLY A 671 28.75 20.77 12.52
CA GLY A 671 28.68 21.39 11.18
C GLY A 671 29.74 22.48 10.91
N SER A 672 29.35 23.46 10.10
CA SER A 672 30.24 24.53 9.58
C SER A 672 30.19 25.78 10.46
N THR A 673 31.34 26.45 10.57
CA THR A 673 31.46 27.73 11.30
C THR A 673 31.08 28.91 10.39
N ILE A 674 30.10 29.72 10.79
CA ILE A 674 29.61 30.87 10.00
C ILE A 674 30.38 32.12 10.43
N SER A 675 31.14 32.75 9.52
CA SER A 675 31.94 33.94 9.86
C SER A 675 31.05 35.16 9.97
N VAL A 676 31.13 35.85 11.10
CA VAL A 676 30.57 37.19 11.27
C VAL A 676 31.67 38.24 11.05
N ASP A 677 31.31 39.46 10.64
CA ASP A 677 32.21 40.62 10.60
C ASP A 677 32.75 40.92 12.04
N PRO A 678 33.85 41.66 12.30
CA PRO A 678 34.42 41.73 13.65
C PRO A 678 33.53 42.55 14.61
N HIS A 679 32.58 41.85 15.22
CA HIS A 679 31.55 42.31 16.14
C HIS A 679 31.96 41.95 17.56
N ASP A 680 32.13 42.91 18.47
CA ASP A 680 32.61 42.63 19.82
C ASP A 680 31.48 42.09 20.73
N THR A 681 31.09 40.82 20.50
CA THR A 681 30.13 40.07 21.33
C THR A 681 30.66 39.92 22.75
N ASN A 682 29.81 40.15 23.73
CA ASN A 682 30.12 40.03 25.16
C ASN A 682 29.43 38.81 25.80
N ASP A 683 28.21 38.50 25.39
CA ASP A 683 27.39 37.41 25.92
C ASP A 683 26.24 37.11 24.93
N ALA A 684 25.66 35.91 24.94
CA ALA A 684 24.60 35.48 24.03
C ALA A 684 23.55 34.61 24.77
N ALA A 685 22.28 35.04 24.80
CA ALA A 685 21.23 34.32 25.55
C ALA A 685 20.63 33.13 24.80
N GLU A 686 20.27 33.34 23.54
CA GLU A 686 19.03 32.79 23.00
C GLU A 686 19.01 32.87 21.47
N CYS A 687 18.40 31.87 20.83
CA CYS A 687 17.90 31.97 19.46
C CYS A 687 16.42 32.35 19.48
N VAL A 688 16.06 33.46 18.83
CA VAL A 688 14.68 33.92 18.67
C VAL A 688 14.21 33.84 17.24
N ILE A 689 12.89 33.71 17.12
CA ILE A 689 12.11 33.99 15.93
C ILE A 689 11.33 35.29 16.14
N GLY A 690 11.07 36.04 15.08
CA GLY A 690 10.06 37.08 15.11
C GLY A 690 8.65 36.52 14.91
N GLU A 691 7.66 37.40 14.84
CA GLU A 691 6.25 37.04 14.64
C GLU A 691 5.62 37.79 13.45
N SER A 692 6.39 38.61 12.73
CA SER A 692 5.89 39.40 11.58
C SER A 692 6.18 38.71 10.25
N SER A 693 5.51 39.15 9.18
CA SER A 693 5.71 38.63 7.83
C SER A 693 5.73 39.73 6.76
N ILE A 694 6.34 39.42 5.61
CA ILE A 694 6.39 40.25 4.40
C ILE A 694 6.09 39.39 3.18
N GLY A 695 5.13 39.80 2.36
CA GLY A 695 4.79 39.13 1.11
C GLY A 695 3.81 39.95 0.27
N ASP A 696 3.34 39.32 -0.79
CA ASP A 696 1.94 39.26 -1.24
C ASP A 696 1.98 38.48 -2.56
N LEU A 697 2.12 39.16 -3.71
CA LEU A 697 1.90 38.56 -5.01
C LEU A 697 2.91 38.98 -6.11
N ILE A 698 3.24 38.01 -6.97
CA ILE A 698 3.73 38.27 -8.34
C ILE A 698 2.65 37.80 -9.32
N TRP A 699 2.20 38.64 -10.26
CA TRP A 699 1.08 38.31 -11.16
C TRP A 699 1.36 38.57 -12.65
N GLU A 700 0.58 37.86 -13.47
CA GLU A 700 0.49 38.05 -14.91
C GLU A 700 -0.40 39.25 -15.20
N ASP A 701 0.25 40.38 -15.52
CA ASP A 701 -0.41 41.61 -15.96
C ASP A 701 -0.80 41.44 -17.45
N THR A 702 -2.06 41.08 -17.65
CA THR A 702 -2.61 40.64 -18.93
C THR A 702 -2.86 41.80 -19.88
N ASP A 703 -3.12 43.01 -19.38
CA ASP A 703 -3.40 44.19 -20.21
C ASP A 703 -2.25 45.21 -20.26
N GLY A 704 -1.32 45.14 -19.29
CA GLY A 704 -0.04 45.81 -19.25
C GLY A 704 -0.04 47.16 -18.51
N ASP A 705 -0.98 47.40 -17.60
CA ASP A 705 -1.16 48.71 -16.94
C ASP A 705 -0.43 48.89 -15.59
N GLY A 706 0.07 47.80 -14.99
CA GLY A 706 0.81 47.79 -13.73
C GLY A 706 -0.05 47.77 -12.47
N VAL A 707 -1.35 47.50 -12.58
CA VAL A 707 -2.31 47.35 -11.47
C VAL A 707 -2.90 45.95 -11.50
N GLN A 708 -2.96 45.27 -10.34
CA GLN A 708 -3.60 43.95 -10.27
C GLN A 708 -5.12 44.07 -10.44
N ASP A 709 -5.66 43.50 -11.52
CA ASP A 709 -7.10 43.56 -11.84
C ASP A 709 -7.83 42.20 -11.62
N PRO A 710 -9.17 42.19 -11.40
CA PRO A 710 -9.90 40.95 -11.13
C PRO A 710 -9.94 39.97 -12.32
N GLY A 711 -9.13 38.92 -12.22
CA GLY A 711 -8.99 37.88 -13.26
C GLY A 711 -7.55 37.66 -13.69
N GLU A 712 -6.63 38.50 -13.21
CA GLU A 712 -5.20 38.33 -13.39
C GLU A 712 -4.66 37.30 -12.38
N ASN A 713 -3.90 36.32 -12.89
CA ASN A 713 -3.43 35.18 -12.10
C ASN A 713 -2.02 35.43 -11.58
N GLY A 714 -1.69 34.84 -10.44
CA GLY A 714 -0.33 34.84 -9.93
C GLY A 714 0.63 33.99 -10.78
N ILE A 715 1.92 34.34 -10.80
CA ILE A 715 3.00 33.63 -11.51
C ILE A 715 3.78 32.76 -10.51
N GLU A 716 3.67 31.44 -10.65
CA GLU A 716 4.41 30.45 -9.85
C GLU A 716 5.91 30.38 -10.20
N ASN A 717 6.73 29.84 -9.29
CA ASN A 717 8.14 29.48 -9.48
C ASN A 717 9.13 30.66 -9.68
N VAL A 718 8.69 31.91 -9.50
CA VAL A 718 9.56 33.10 -9.53
C VAL A 718 10.33 33.20 -8.21
N THR A 719 11.65 33.41 -8.26
CA THR A 719 12.44 33.61 -7.03
C THR A 719 12.45 35.06 -6.57
N VAL A 720 12.34 35.24 -5.26
CA VAL A 720 12.28 36.52 -4.58
C VAL A 720 13.26 36.48 -3.39
N ASP A 721 14.13 37.46 -3.27
CA ASP A 721 15.09 37.58 -2.16
C ASP A 721 14.61 38.62 -1.13
N LEU A 722 14.79 38.32 0.16
CA LEU A 722 14.66 39.30 1.24
C LEU A 722 16.05 39.76 1.68
N TYR A 723 16.32 41.05 1.48
CA TYR A 723 17.50 41.73 2.00
C TYR A 723 17.17 42.41 3.32
N TRP A 724 18.16 42.45 4.22
CA TRP A 724 18.08 43.27 5.42
C TRP A 724 18.66 44.66 5.13
N ASP A 725 17.84 45.71 5.19
CA ASP A 725 18.28 47.09 4.96
C ASP A 725 18.85 47.65 6.28
N ILE A 726 20.17 47.54 6.44
CA ILE A 726 20.85 47.78 7.72
C ILE A 726 20.91 49.29 8.05
N ASP A 727 21.05 50.16 7.04
CA ASP A 727 21.12 51.61 7.26
C ASP A 727 19.75 52.33 7.14
N GLY A 728 18.73 51.64 6.61
CA GLY A 728 17.37 52.12 6.45
C GLY A 728 17.20 53.07 5.26
N ASN A 729 18.05 52.99 4.23
CA ASN A 729 18.02 53.91 3.09
C ASN A 729 17.05 53.47 1.96
N GLY A 730 16.56 52.24 1.98
CA GLY A 730 15.64 51.69 0.97
C GLY A 730 16.29 51.33 -0.36
N GLN A 731 17.61 51.11 -0.40
CA GLN A 731 18.38 50.65 -1.56
C GLN A 731 19.31 49.51 -1.12
N ILE A 732 19.49 48.48 -1.97
CA ILE A 732 20.38 47.36 -1.65
C ILE A 732 21.85 47.78 -1.87
N ASP A 733 22.62 47.91 -0.80
CA ASP A 733 24.06 48.18 -0.83
C ASP A 733 24.88 46.88 -1.03
N PRO A 734 25.61 46.70 -2.16
CA PRO A 734 26.32 45.44 -2.41
C PRO A 734 27.46 45.17 -1.42
N GLY A 735 27.23 44.22 -0.51
CA GLY A 735 28.15 43.89 0.59
C GLY A 735 27.97 44.76 1.84
N GLY A 736 26.95 45.64 1.87
CA GLY A 736 26.41 46.26 3.08
C GLY A 736 25.17 45.49 3.57
N ASP A 737 24.21 45.25 2.66
CA ASP A 737 22.96 44.56 3.00
C ASP A 737 23.04 43.06 2.68
N PRO A 738 22.81 42.17 3.66
CA PRO A 738 22.78 40.73 3.47
C PRO A 738 21.45 40.28 2.86
N VAL A 739 21.49 39.21 2.06
CA VAL A 739 20.30 38.37 1.85
C VAL A 739 20.06 37.56 3.13
N LEU A 740 18.84 37.61 3.66
CA LEU A 740 18.43 36.76 4.78
C LEU A 740 17.83 35.43 4.29
N GLY A 741 17.19 35.44 3.13
CA GLY A 741 16.78 34.23 2.44
C GLY A 741 16.02 34.52 1.16
N THR A 742 15.75 33.44 0.41
CA THR A 742 15.06 33.45 -0.87
C THR A 742 13.78 32.64 -0.75
N GLN A 743 12.66 33.19 -1.21
CA GLN A 743 11.42 32.47 -1.40
C GLN A 743 11.16 32.24 -2.89
N THR A 744 10.29 31.28 -3.18
CA THR A 744 9.80 31.00 -4.53
C THR A 744 8.28 31.13 -4.50
N THR A 745 7.69 31.80 -5.49
CA THR A 745 6.24 32.00 -5.54
C THR A 745 5.50 30.67 -5.70
N GLY A 746 4.43 30.48 -4.94
CA GLY A 746 3.54 29.31 -5.06
C GLY A 746 2.59 29.40 -6.24
N ALA A 747 1.77 28.36 -6.45
CA ALA A 747 0.85 28.22 -7.58
C ALA A 747 -0.13 29.39 -7.82
N SER A 748 -0.37 30.23 -6.81
CA SER A 748 -1.19 31.45 -6.93
C SER A 748 -0.34 32.73 -6.98
N GLY A 749 0.93 32.64 -7.38
CA GLY A 749 1.91 33.74 -7.43
C GLY A 749 2.37 34.27 -6.08
N ASN A 750 1.85 33.71 -4.98
CA ASN A 750 2.04 34.25 -3.65
C ASN A 750 3.41 33.84 -3.07
N TYR A 751 4.05 34.75 -2.34
CA TYR A 751 5.25 34.45 -1.56
C TYR A 751 5.14 35.11 -0.18
N ASN A 752 5.82 34.54 0.82
CA ASN A 752 5.79 35.07 2.19
C ASN A 752 7.08 34.77 2.95
N PHE A 753 7.72 35.82 3.44
CA PHE A 753 8.81 35.75 4.42
C PHE A 753 8.18 35.89 5.81
N PHE A 754 8.23 34.85 6.63
CA PHE A 754 7.56 34.78 7.93
C PHE A 754 8.56 34.71 9.10
N ASP A 755 8.05 34.83 10.33
CA ASP A 755 8.84 34.83 11.57
C ASP A 755 9.95 35.91 11.60
N LEU A 756 9.69 37.04 10.93
CA LEU A 756 10.57 38.19 10.86
C LEU A 756 10.45 39.04 12.12
N ILE A 757 11.58 39.53 12.63
CA ILE A 757 11.60 40.53 13.68
C ILE A 757 11.25 41.92 13.12
N PHE A 758 11.13 42.90 14.01
CA PHE A 758 11.03 44.31 13.60
C PHE A 758 12.36 44.80 12.98
N GLY A 759 12.29 45.56 11.88
CA GLY A 759 13.45 45.99 11.09
C GLY A 759 13.06 46.66 9.76
N ASN A 760 14.05 47.16 9.02
CA ASN A 760 13.86 47.57 7.62
C ASN A 760 14.34 46.45 6.69
N TYR A 761 13.62 46.20 5.62
CA TYR A 761 13.89 45.11 4.69
C TYR A 761 13.67 45.58 3.25
N ILE A 762 14.29 44.91 2.28
CA ILE A 762 14.01 45.12 0.86
C ILE A 762 13.69 43.78 0.24
N VAL A 763 12.52 43.67 -0.38
CA VAL A 763 12.13 42.52 -1.18
C VAL A 763 12.58 42.77 -2.62
N LYS A 764 13.15 41.77 -3.27
CA LYS A 764 13.63 41.86 -4.65
C LYS A 764 13.22 40.64 -5.47
N VAL A 765 12.58 40.84 -6.62
CA VAL A 765 12.37 39.78 -7.61
C VAL A 765 13.71 39.49 -8.29
N THR A 766 14.21 38.26 -8.15
CA THR A 766 15.52 37.86 -8.70
C THR A 766 15.41 36.94 -9.92
N ASP A 767 14.28 36.24 -10.07
CA ASP A 767 13.97 35.29 -11.15
C ASP A 767 15.15 34.41 -11.58
N THR A 768 15.86 33.85 -10.61
CA THR A 768 17.01 32.96 -10.85
C THR A 768 16.60 31.65 -11.54
N ASN A 769 15.31 31.30 -11.48
CA ASN A 769 14.68 30.19 -12.19
C ASN A 769 14.37 30.52 -13.67
N GLY A 770 14.33 31.80 -14.06
CA GLY A 770 14.11 32.25 -15.44
C GLY A 770 12.66 32.13 -15.93
N VAL A 771 11.68 32.17 -15.03
CA VAL A 771 10.24 32.07 -15.33
C VAL A 771 9.73 33.31 -16.08
N LEU A 772 10.31 34.48 -15.81
CA LEU A 772 9.95 35.76 -16.41
C LEU A 772 10.79 36.05 -17.67
N SER A 773 11.44 35.03 -18.24
CA SER A 773 12.30 35.15 -19.41
C SER A 773 11.52 35.56 -20.66
N GLY A 774 11.65 36.82 -21.05
CA GLY A 774 10.93 37.41 -22.18
C GLY A 774 9.62 38.12 -21.78
N ALA A 775 9.23 38.05 -20.51
CA ALA A 775 8.18 38.88 -19.94
C ALA A 775 8.64 40.34 -19.78
N VAL A 776 7.69 41.25 -19.59
CA VAL A 776 7.94 42.68 -19.36
C VAL A 776 7.42 43.07 -17.99
N LEU A 777 8.28 43.61 -17.12
CA LEU A 777 7.88 44.22 -15.84
C LEU A 777 6.93 45.40 -16.11
N THR A 778 5.78 45.42 -15.45
CA THR A 778 4.75 46.46 -15.61
C THR A 778 4.60 47.35 -14.38
N THR A 779 4.89 46.84 -13.17
CA THR A 779 5.04 47.67 -11.97
C THR A 779 6.31 48.53 -12.02
N SER A 780 6.45 49.49 -11.11
CA SER A 780 7.48 50.54 -11.21
C SER A 780 8.92 50.10 -10.91
N SER A 781 9.10 48.93 -10.28
CA SER A 781 10.37 48.44 -9.73
C SER A 781 10.28 46.94 -9.50
N ASP A 782 11.39 46.21 -9.65
CA ASP A 782 11.60 44.83 -9.20
C ASP A 782 12.12 44.74 -7.74
N GLU A 783 12.25 45.89 -7.08
CA GLU A 783 12.65 46.07 -5.67
C GLU A 783 11.59 46.86 -4.88
N PHE A 784 11.27 46.43 -3.65
CA PHE A 784 10.28 47.04 -2.76
C PHE A 784 10.78 47.10 -1.31
N ALA A 785 10.88 48.32 -0.74
CA ALA A 785 11.37 48.54 0.62
C ALA A 785 10.24 48.54 1.67
N VAL A 786 10.44 47.81 2.77
CA VAL A 786 9.46 47.59 3.86
C VAL A 786 10.07 47.94 5.20
N ASN A 787 9.26 48.51 6.11
CA ASN A 787 9.64 48.75 7.51
C ASN A 787 8.62 48.07 8.42
N LEU A 788 9.09 47.09 9.19
CA LEU A 788 8.34 46.40 10.24
C LEU A 788 8.63 47.05 11.61
N PRO A 789 7.75 47.92 12.14
CA PRO A 789 7.89 48.43 13.51
C PRO A 789 7.58 47.36 14.56
N PRO A 790 7.96 47.57 15.85
CA PRO A 790 7.72 46.59 16.92
C PRO A 790 6.25 46.17 17.07
N GLY A 791 6.01 44.86 17.00
CA GLY A 791 4.70 44.21 17.06
C GLY A 791 4.63 43.01 16.12
N ILE A 792 3.43 42.45 15.98
CA ILE A 792 3.07 41.43 14.99
C ILE A 792 2.44 42.15 13.80
N ILE A 793 3.04 42.05 12.62
CA ILE A 793 2.57 42.70 11.39
C ILE A 793 2.71 41.74 10.22
N ASP A 794 1.61 41.47 9.54
CA ASP A 794 1.59 40.80 8.24
C ASP A 794 1.59 41.90 7.14
N TYR A 795 2.74 42.14 6.51
CA TYR A 795 2.87 43.12 5.42
C TYR A 795 2.58 42.44 4.08
N ASN A 796 1.33 42.49 3.64
CA ASN A 796 0.84 41.94 2.38
C ASN A 796 0.49 43.09 1.41
N ASP A 797 1.51 43.77 0.89
CA ASP A 797 1.41 44.85 -0.11
C ASP A 797 2.71 44.90 -0.98
N ALA A 798 3.55 43.86 -0.96
CA ALA A 798 4.84 43.84 -1.68
C ALA A 798 4.65 43.16 -3.06
N ASP A 799 4.30 43.96 -4.05
CA ASP A 799 3.60 43.47 -5.25
C ASP A 799 4.35 43.73 -6.58
N PHE A 800 4.41 42.72 -7.46
CA PHE A 800 5.11 42.80 -8.76
C PHE A 800 4.33 42.21 -9.96
N GLY A 801 4.06 43.03 -10.98
CA GLY A 801 3.30 42.64 -12.18
C GLY A 801 4.19 42.46 -13.43
N TYR A 802 3.90 41.43 -14.25
CA TYR A 802 4.65 41.10 -15.46
C TYR A 802 3.74 40.62 -16.61
N GLN A 803 3.98 41.11 -17.84
CA GLN A 803 3.23 40.72 -19.05
C GLN A 803 3.99 39.70 -19.93
N GLN A 804 3.31 38.61 -20.34
CA GLN A 804 3.88 37.48 -21.11
C GLN A 804 3.60 37.52 -22.65
N PRO A 805 4.30 36.75 -23.51
CA PRO A 805 4.08 36.68 -24.97
C PRO A 805 3.00 35.66 -25.43
N VAL A 806 2.43 35.84 -26.63
CA VAL A 806 1.33 35.02 -27.20
C VAL A 806 1.80 33.91 -28.17
N VAL A 807 1.18 32.71 -28.13
CA VAL A 807 1.54 31.48 -28.88
C VAL A 807 0.35 30.94 -29.73
N GLN A 808 0.61 30.21 -30.84
CA GLN A 808 -0.38 29.53 -31.73
C GLN A 808 -0.40 28.00 -31.47
N LYS A 809 -1.54 27.32 -31.72
CA LYS A 809 -1.82 25.90 -31.39
C LYS A 809 -2.51 25.13 -32.54
N ASP A 810 -2.08 23.90 -32.86
CA ASP A 810 -2.60 23.02 -33.96
C ASP A 810 -2.88 21.56 -33.46
N PRO A 811 -3.80 20.75 -34.05
CA PRO A 811 -4.20 19.41 -33.56
C PRO A 811 -3.35 18.24 -34.12
N ASN A 812 -3.28 17.11 -33.41
CA ASN A 812 -2.60 15.87 -33.86
C ASN A 812 -3.16 14.62 -33.12
N VAL A 813 -3.17 13.44 -33.77
CA VAL A 813 -3.60 12.15 -33.18
C VAL A 813 -2.66 11.01 -33.59
N LEU A 814 -2.21 10.22 -32.63
CA LEU A 814 -1.33 9.05 -32.82
C LEU A 814 -2.07 7.73 -32.52
N LEU A 815 -1.74 6.66 -33.24
CA LEU A 815 -2.21 5.28 -32.99
C LEU A 815 -1.02 4.32 -32.82
N VAL A 816 -1.05 3.47 -31.81
CA VAL A 816 0.01 2.47 -31.52
C VAL A 816 -0.64 1.12 -31.22
N LYS A 817 -0.24 0.06 -31.94
CA LYS A 817 -0.85 -1.28 -31.83
C LYS A 817 0.12 -2.28 -31.22
N ARG A 818 -0.37 -3.09 -30.29
CA ARG A 818 0.40 -4.08 -29.52
C ARG A 818 -0.37 -5.39 -29.34
N ILE A 819 0.36 -6.48 -29.13
CA ILE A 819 -0.17 -7.73 -28.57
C ILE A 819 0.09 -7.68 -27.06
N THR A 820 -0.97 -7.65 -26.26
CA THR A 820 -0.87 -7.49 -24.80
C THR A 820 -0.94 -8.80 -24.03
N GLN A 821 -1.70 -9.77 -24.54
CA GLN A 821 -1.90 -11.06 -23.89
C GLN A 821 -2.01 -12.20 -24.91
N ILE A 822 -1.51 -13.37 -24.49
CA ILE A 822 -1.78 -14.67 -25.11
C ILE A 822 -2.40 -15.55 -24.02
N ASN A 823 -3.59 -16.12 -24.25
CA ASN A 823 -4.38 -16.88 -23.28
C ASN A 823 -4.73 -16.14 -21.98
N GLY A 824 -4.68 -14.80 -21.99
CA GLY A 824 -4.84 -13.98 -20.80
C GLY A 824 -3.59 -13.83 -19.94
N ASP A 825 -2.49 -14.52 -20.28
CA ASP A 825 -1.16 -14.29 -19.72
C ASP A 825 -0.42 -13.23 -20.56
N THR A 826 0.50 -12.51 -19.92
CA THR A 826 1.40 -11.58 -20.60
C THR A 826 2.73 -12.22 -20.98
N THR A 827 2.97 -13.47 -20.59
CA THR A 827 4.13 -14.27 -21.02
C THR A 827 3.75 -15.13 -22.22
N SER A 828 4.44 -14.97 -23.35
CA SER A 828 4.25 -15.84 -24.52
C SER A 828 4.82 -17.23 -24.27
N ALA A 829 4.36 -18.22 -25.05
CA ALA A 829 4.96 -19.56 -25.02
C ALA A 829 6.43 -19.59 -25.49
N GLY A 830 6.91 -18.51 -26.14
CA GLY A 830 8.32 -18.31 -26.47
C GLY A 830 9.21 -17.87 -25.29
N GLY A 831 8.61 -17.54 -24.14
CA GLY A 831 9.31 -16.99 -22.97
C GLY A 831 9.45 -15.47 -22.97
N ASP A 832 8.86 -14.79 -23.95
CA ASP A 832 8.83 -13.32 -24.02
C ASP A 832 7.74 -12.76 -23.11
N ILE A 833 8.12 -11.85 -22.22
CA ILE A 833 7.17 -11.19 -21.31
C ILE A 833 6.65 -9.95 -22.05
N LEU A 834 5.50 -10.06 -22.71
CA LEU A 834 4.83 -8.99 -23.44
C LEU A 834 4.52 -7.78 -22.55
N SER A 835 4.24 -8.00 -21.26
CA SER A 835 4.07 -6.90 -20.30
C SER A 835 5.38 -6.24 -19.84
N SER A 836 6.54 -6.73 -20.28
CA SER A 836 7.84 -6.05 -20.10
C SER A 836 8.21 -5.19 -21.30
N TYR A 837 7.52 -5.38 -22.44
CA TYR A 837 7.69 -4.57 -23.63
C TYR A 837 6.93 -3.26 -23.46
N ILE A 838 7.73 -2.22 -23.17
CA ILE A 838 7.27 -0.93 -22.69
C ILE A 838 8.32 0.13 -23.04
N ASN A 839 8.13 0.82 -24.15
CA ASN A 839 8.99 1.91 -24.64
C ASN A 839 10.52 1.66 -24.54
N GLN A 840 10.97 0.44 -24.88
CA GLN A 840 12.41 0.13 -24.91
C GLN A 840 13.04 0.55 -26.25
N ASN A 841 14.36 0.70 -26.24
CA ASN A 841 15.14 1.10 -27.41
C ASN A 841 15.38 -0.09 -28.36
N ASP A 842 15.08 0.07 -29.66
CA ASP A 842 15.26 -0.91 -30.74
C ASP A 842 16.63 -1.62 -30.77
N ALA A 843 17.70 -0.94 -30.34
CA ALA A 843 19.04 -1.53 -30.30
C ALA A 843 19.19 -2.60 -29.21
N ILE A 844 18.22 -2.73 -28.31
CA ILE A 844 18.15 -3.71 -27.22
C ILE A 844 17.21 -4.86 -27.60
N ASN A 845 16.03 -4.58 -28.16
CA ASN A 845 15.08 -5.59 -28.62
C ASN A 845 14.31 -5.16 -29.89
N PRO A 846 14.52 -5.81 -31.05
CA PRO A 846 13.81 -5.48 -32.30
C PRO A 846 12.33 -5.94 -32.33
N TYR A 847 11.80 -6.51 -31.25
CA TYR A 847 10.40 -6.90 -31.10
C TYR A 847 9.60 -5.95 -30.17
N ASP A 848 10.26 -4.92 -29.64
CA ASP A 848 9.70 -3.90 -28.74
C ASP A 848 9.79 -2.51 -29.41
N ASP A 849 9.47 -2.46 -30.70
CA ASP A 849 9.51 -1.25 -31.55
C ASP A 849 8.44 -0.24 -31.08
N ASN A 850 8.89 0.68 -30.23
CA ASN A 850 8.18 1.89 -29.84
C ASN A 850 8.80 3.13 -30.52
N ASP A 851 9.81 2.94 -31.37
CA ASP A 851 10.46 4.02 -32.11
C ASP A 851 9.59 4.34 -33.36
N ILE A 852 8.66 5.28 -33.20
CA ILE A 852 7.65 5.69 -34.20
C ILE A 852 8.28 6.41 -35.42
N THR A 853 9.55 6.11 -35.76
CA THR A 853 10.36 6.77 -36.81
C THR A 853 10.47 6.00 -38.13
N LEU A 854 9.77 4.86 -38.28
CA LEU A 854 9.59 4.23 -39.61
C LEU A 854 8.69 5.09 -40.52
N ALA A 855 8.98 5.04 -41.83
CA ALA A 855 8.88 6.21 -42.70
C ALA A 855 7.46 6.70 -43.11
N ASP A 856 7.29 8.02 -43.04
CA ASP A 856 6.14 8.88 -43.43
C ASP A 856 5.18 8.44 -44.55
N PRO A 857 3.92 8.88 -44.39
CA PRO A 857 3.28 9.75 -45.39
C PRO A 857 2.93 11.18 -44.88
N VAL A 858 3.71 12.16 -45.37
CA VAL A 858 3.43 13.60 -45.64
C VAL A 858 2.41 14.40 -44.79
N ASN A 859 2.90 15.25 -43.88
CA ASN A 859 2.53 16.69 -43.82
C ASN A 859 3.70 17.54 -43.22
N PRO A 860 3.92 18.83 -43.57
CA PRO A 860 5.26 19.45 -43.49
C PRO A 860 5.51 20.45 -42.33
N THR A 861 4.91 20.29 -41.15
CA THR A 861 5.10 21.20 -39.98
C THR A 861 5.29 20.49 -38.63
N ASP A 862 5.61 19.19 -38.66
CA ASP A 862 5.56 18.27 -37.52
C ASP A 862 6.50 18.64 -36.34
N PRO A 863 6.01 18.77 -35.09
CA PRO A 863 6.79 18.37 -33.92
C PRO A 863 7.05 16.85 -34.00
N PRO A 864 8.11 16.31 -33.38
CA PRO A 864 8.44 14.89 -33.52
C PRO A 864 7.31 13.98 -33.01
N LYS A 865 7.04 12.91 -33.76
CA LYS A 865 6.05 11.85 -33.42
C LYS A 865 6.35 11.13 -32.10
N ASP A 866 7.59 11.24 -31.60
CA ASP A 866 7.93 10.95 -30.21
C ASP A 866 7.63 12.18 -29.34
N THR A 867 6.55 12.11 -28.58
CA THR A 867 6.10 13.16 -27.66
C THR A 867 6.08 12.66 -26.22
N ALA A 868 6.54 13.50 -25.30
CA ALA A 868 6.44 13.28 -23.86
C ALA A 868 4.99 13.36 -23.33
N GLN A 869 4.00 13.58 -24.19
CA GLN A 869 2.56 13.66 -23.85
C GLN A 869 1.90 12.27 -23.69
N TRP A 870 2.56 11.16 -24.03
CA TRP A 870 2.04 9.85 -23.63
C TRP A 870 2.00 9.78 -22.09
N PRO A 871 0.86 9.40 -21.48
CA PRO A 871 0.81 9.14 -20.04
C PRO A 871 1.82 8.05 -19.70
N ASP A 872 2.42 8.13 -18.50
CA ASP A 872 3.59 7.33 -18.06
C ASP A 872 3.87 6.12 -18.97
N PRO A 873 4.84 6.27 -19.91
CA PRO A 873 5.09 5.24 -20.91
C PRO A 873 5.34 3.87 -20.29
N SER A 874 5.87 3.80 -19.05
CA SER A 874 6.10 2.56 -18.29
C SER A 874 4.81 1.81 -17.90
N THR A 875 3.63 2.40 -18.11
CA THR A 875 2.32 1.82 -17.82
C THR A 875 1.32 1.91 -18.98
N THR A 876 1.56 2.78 -19.96
CA THR A 876 0.62 2.99 -21.07
C THR A 876 0.91 2.10 -22.27
N LEU A 877 2.10 2.17 -22.89
CA LEU A 877 2.38 1.49 -24.16
C LEU A 877 2.86 0.04 -23.95
N ILE A 878 2.03 -0.76 -23.26
CA ILE A 878 2.35 -2.14 -22.90
C ILE A 878 2.06 -3.09 -24.07
N GLY A 879 2.98 -4.02 -24.34
CA GLY A 879 2.81 -5.17 -25.23
C GLY A 879 3.88 -5.24 -26.32
N GLY A 880 3.95 -6.36 -27.04
CA GLY A 880 4.93 -6.57 -28.12
C GLY A 880 4.41 -6.23 -29.51
N ILE A 881 5.33 -5.98 -30.46
CA ILE A 881 5.01 -6.05 -31.90
C ILE A 881 5.16 -7.46 -32.48
N ASP A 882 5.88 -8.34 -31.80
CA ASP A 882 5.86 -9.79 -32.04
C ASP A 882 5.41 -10.48 -30.74
N GLY A 883 4.32 -11.24 -30.81
CA GLY A 883 3.83 -12.04 -29.69
C GLY A 883 4.52 -13.41 -29.58
N GLY A 884 5.41 -13.74 -30.52
CA GLY A 884 6.12 -15.01 -30.54
C GLY A 884 5.22 -16.18 -30.93
N ASN A 885 5.41 -17.31 -30.25
CA ASN A 885 4.75 -18.57 -30.55
C ASN A 885 3.37 -18.68 -29.87
N VAL A 886 2.36 -19.08 -30.65
CA VAL A 886 0.98 -19.37 -30.22
C VAL A 886 0.58 -20.79 -30.62
N MET A 887 -0.31 -21.42 -29.88
CA MET A 887 -0.88 -22.74 -30.15
C MET A 887 -2.31 -22.61 -30.73
N PRO A 888 -2.82 -23.63 -31.42
CA PRO A 888 -4.25 -23.69 -31.76
C PRO A 888 -5.14 -23.59 -30.51
N ASN A 889 -6.31 -22.94 -30.63
CA ASN A 889 -7.15 -22.42 -29.53
C ASN A 889 -6.57 -21.25 -28.71
N ASP A 890 -5.34 -20.77 -28.92
CA ASP A 890 -4.84 -19.64 -28.14
C ASP A 890 -5.65 -18.36 -28.38
N GLU A 891 -5.90 -17.59 -27.32
CA GLU A 891 -6.53 -16.26 -27.41
C GLU A 891 -5.46 -15.17 -27.49
N ILE A 892 -5.45 -14.43 -28.60
CA ILE A 892 -4.57 -13.27 -28.81
C ILE A 892 -5.37 -12.01 -28.51
N GLU A 893 -4.90 -11.19 -27.57
CA GLU A 893 -5.45 -9.86 -27.29
C GLU A 893 -4.65 -8.78 -28.03
N TYR A 894 -5.34 -8.06 -28.91
CA TYR A 894 -4.82 -6.86 -29.55
C TYR A 894 -5.23 -5.64 -28.74
N THR A 895 -4.27 -4.75 -28.47
CA THR A 895 -4.53 -3.42 -27.88
C THR A 895 -4.10 -2.34 -28.86
N ILE A 896 -4.97 -1.36 -29.09
CA ILE A 896 -4.70 -0.15 -29.88
C ILE A 896 -4.75 1.03 -28.93
N TYR A 897 -3.61 1.66 -28.68
CA TYR A 897 -3.50 2.90 -27.92
C TYR A 897 -3.69 4.11 -28.82
N TYR A 898 -4.30 5.17 -28.29
CA TYR A 898 -4.46 6.44 -28.99
C TYR A 898 -4.08 7.63 -28.09
N LEU A 899 -3.56 8.70 -28.70
CA LEU A 899 -3.18 9.95 -28.04
C LEU A 899 -3.45 11.15 -28.95
N SER A 900 -4.12 12.17 -28.43
CA SER A 900 -4.30 13.49 -29.07
C SER A 900 -3.13 14.41 -28.70
N SER A 901 -2.01 14.27 -29.41
CA SER A 901 -0.73 14.96 -29.15
C SER A 901 -0.66 16.40 -29.68
N GLY A 902 -1.78 16.95 -30.16
CA GLY A 902 -1.84 18.35 -30.59
C GLY A 902 -1.83 19.34 -29.44
N ASP A 903 -1.73 20.63 -29.78
CA ASP A 903 -1.93 21.77 -28.89
C ASP A 903 -3.39 22.26 -28.86
N THR A 904 -4.28 21.67 -29.67
CA THR A 904 -5.73 21.90 -29.64
C THR A 904 -6.50 20.61 -29.93
N THR A 905 -7.81 20.61 -29.63
CA THR A 905 -8.74 19.49 -29.82
C THR A 905 -8.78 18.97 -31.27
N ALA A 906 -8.76 17.65 -31.45
CA ALA A 906 -9.06 16.97 -32.70
C ALA A 906 -10.53 16.52 -32.72
N GLU A 907 -11.29 16.88 -33.77
CA GLU A 907 -12.73 16.61 -33.83
C GLU A 907 -13.06 15.30 -34.57
N ASN A 908 -14.18 14.65 -34.22
CA ASN A 908 -14.75 13.49 -34.92
C ASN A 908 -13.76 12.32 -35.21
N VAL A 909 -13.01 11.88 -34.20
CA VAL A 909 -12.00 10.82 -34.34
C VAL A 909 -12.66 9.43 -34.48
N LEU A 910 -12.26 8.69 -35.52
CA LEU A 910 -12.73 7.33 -35.84
C LEU A 910 -11.52 6.41 -36.10
N PHE A 911 -11.62 5.12 -35.77
CA PHE A 911 -10.61 4.12 -36.18
C PHE A 911 -11.23 2.75 -36.53
N CYS A 912 -10.49 1.93 -37.28
CA CYS A 912 -10.87 0.60 -37.77
C CYS A 912 -9.71 -0.43 -37.68
N ASP A 913 -10.06 -1.71 -37.56
CA ASP A 913 -9.12 -2.85 -37.43
C ASP A 913 -9.72 -4.12 -38.06
N TYR A 914 -8.99 -4.81 -38.95
CA TYR A 914 -9.47 -6.05 -39.58
C TYR A 914 -9.07 -7.30 -38.79
N VAL A 915 -9.98 -8.28 -38.67
CA VAL A 915 -9.72 -9.55 -37.97
C VAL A 915 -8.85 -10.48 -38.82
N PRO A 916 -7.66 -10.92 -38.36
CA PRO A 916 -6.73 -11.71 -39.17
C PRO A 916 -7.26 -13.08 -39.63
N THR A 917 -6.91 -13.50 -40.85
CA THR A 917 -7.51 -14.66 -41.54
C THR A 917 -7.48 -15.98 -40.75
N PHE A 918 -6.40 -16.27 -40.02
CA PHE A 918 -6.26 -17.51 -39.24
C PHE A 918 -6.78 -17.43 -37.81
N THR A 919 -7.34 -16.29 -37.41
CA THR A 919 -8.04 -16.13 -36.13
C THR A 919 -9.53 -15.89 -36.34
N SER A 920 -10.30 -16.10 -35.27
CA SER A 920 -11.73 -15.77 -35.20
C SER A 920 -11.93 -14.74 -34.10
N PHE A 921 -12.69 -13.68 -34.35
CA PHE A 921 -13.10 -12.73 -33.32
C PHE A 921 -13.83 -13.46 -32.18
N ILE A 922 -13.53 -13.10 -30.93
CA ILE A 922 -14.16 -13.69 -29.74
C ILE A 922 -15.31 -12.76 -29.30
N PRO A 923 -16.58 -13.03 -29.66
CA PRO A 923 -17.70 -12.14 -29.36
C PRO A 923 -18.02 -12.05 -27.85
N ASN A 924 -17.39 -12.89 -27.04
CA ASN A 924 -17.54 -12.98 -25.60
C ASN A 924 -16.22 -12.78 -24.83
N ALA A 925 -15.23 -12.13 -25.45
CA ALA A 925 -13.89 -11.87 -24.89
C ALA A 925 -13.89 -11.31 -23.46
N TYR A 926 -14.91 -10.51 -23.12
CA TYR A 926 -15.05 -9.83 -21.84
C TYR A 926 -16.36 -10.20 -21.13
N MET A 927 -16.91 -11.39 -21.37
CA MET A 927 -18.08 -11.89 -20.64
C MET A 927 -17.82 -11.93 -19.13
N GLY A 928 -18.78 -11.40 -18.35
CA GLY A 928 -18.67 -11.29 -16.89
C GLY A 928 -18.27 -9.90 -16.42
N SER A 929 -17.64 -9.09 -17.27
CA SER A 929 -17.53 -7.64 -17.05
C SER A 929 -18.92 -7.00 -16.99
N ALA A 930 -19.06 -5.94 -16.20
CA ALA A 930 -20.29 -5.17 -16.14
C ALA A 930 -20.39 -4.22 -17.35
N PRO A 931 -21.47 -4.23 -18.14
CA PRO A 931 -21.67 -3.23 -19.17
C PRO A 931 -22.03 -1.87 -18.54
N GLN A 932 -21.04 -0.99 -18.45
CA GLN A 932 -21.24 0.46 -18.54
C GLN A 932 -21.13 0.83 -20.04
N ALA A 933 -21.97 1.67 -20.66
CA ALA A 933 -23.25 2.23 -20.21
C ALA A 933 -24.23 2.43 -21.41
N THR A 934 -25.06 3.47 -21.37
CA THR A 934 -26.20 3.84 -22.23
C THR A 934 -26.15 3.43 -23.72
N GLY A 935 -26.88 2.38 -24.09
CA GLY A 935 -27.14 2.01 -25.51
C GLY A 935 -27.20 0.49 -25.71
N GLY A 936 -26.24 -0.20 -25.11
CA GLY A 936 -25.99 -1.63 -25.32
C GLY A 936 -27.12 -2.58 -24.91
N ILE A 937 -27.15 -3.75 -25.56
CA ILE A 937 -28.10 -4.83 -25.29
C ILE A 937 -27.74 -5.56 -23.99
N GLY A 938 -28.44 -5.23 -22.90
CA GLY A 938 -28.22 -5.87 -21.59
C GLY A 938 -28.38 -7.40 -21.62
N GLY A 939 -27.32 -8.12 -21.28
CA GLY A 939 -27.26 -9.59 -21.30
C GLY A 939 -26.82 -10.21 -22.62
N ALA A 940 -26.30 -9.41 -23.56
CA ALA A 940 -25.51 -9.90 -24.69
C ALA A 940 -24.05 -10.15 -24.29
N ASP A 941 -23.33 -10.88 -25.14
CA ASP A 941 -21.89 -11.11 -24.98
C ASP A 941 -21.11 -9.81 -25.17
N LEU A 942 -19.99 -9.65 -24.44
CA LEU A 942 -19.14 -8.46 -24.46
C LEU A 942 -17.82 -8.79 -25.18
N SER A 943 -17.43 -7.96 -26.15
CA SER A 943 -16.45 -8.32 -27.17
C SER A 943 -15.34 -7.30 -27.40
N ILE A 944 -15.59 -6.02 -27.12
CA ILE A 944 -14.63 -4.92 -27.28
C ILE A 944 -14.56 -4.15 -25.95
N GLN A 945 -13.35 -3.93 -25.45
CA GLN A 945 -13.07 -3.07 -24.29
C GLN A 945 -12.61 -1.71 -24.80
N LEU A 946 -13.21 -0.61 -24.33
CA LEU A 946 -12.74 0.76 -24.56
C LEU A 946 -12.34 1.37 -23.22
N PHE A 947 -11.06 1.69 -23.06
CA PHE A 947 -10.56 2.47 -21.95
C PHE A 947 -10.42 3.93 -22.37
N ARG A 948 -11.13 4.81 -21.66
CA ARG A 948 -11.07 6.26 -21.79
C ARG A 948 -11.34 6.91 -20.45
N ASP A 949 -10.58 7.96 -20.10
CA ASP A 949 -10.83 8.83 -18.94
C ASP A 949 -10.88 8.07 -17.60
N GLY A 950 -9.95 7.12 -17.42
CA GLY A 950 -9.91 6.23 -16.25
C GLY A 950 -11.06 5.22 -16.18
N THR A 951 -11.99 5.25 -17.13
CA THR A 951 -13.16 4.38 -17.21
C THR A 951 -12.93 3.29 -18.24
N THR A 952 -13.39 2.08 -17.95
CA THR A 952 -13.33 0.94 -18.88
C THR A 952 -14.74 0.53 -19.23
N ASP A 953 -15.20 0.91 -20.43
CA ASP A 953 -16.46 0.47 -21.00
C ASP A 953 -16.27 -0.85 -21.75
N TYR A 954 -17.31 -1.68 -21.73
CA TYR A 954 -17.33 -2.99 -22.40
C TYR A 954 -18.52 -3.05 -23.34
N HIS A 955 -18.21 -3.12 -24.63
CA HIS A 955 -19.16 -3.07 -25.72
C HIS A 955 -19.55 -4.46 -26.20
N THR A 956 -20.79 -4.57 -26.69
CA THR A 956 -21.28 -5.83 -27.27
C THR A 956 -20.69 -6.10 -28.65
N GLY A 957 -20.22 -5.05 -29.34
CA GLY A 957 -19.83 -5.12 -30.74
C GLY A 957 -21.03 -5.17 -31.70
N ALA A 958 -22.27 -5.04 -31.21
CA ALA A 958 -23.43 -4.88 -32.07
C ALA A 958 -23.50 -3.46 -32.65
N ASN A 959 -24.03 -3.32 -33.87
CA ASN A 959 -24.35 -2.00 -34.43
C ASN A 959 -25.66 -1.49 -33.83
N ASP A 960 -25.59 -0.95 -32.61
CA ASP A 960 -26.72 -0.38 -31.86
C ASP A 960 -26.62 1.15 -31.63
N GLY A 961 -25.53 1.77 -32.08
CA GLY A 961 -25.26 3.20 -31.98
C GLY A 961 -24.36 3.60 -30.82
N ASP A 962 -23.74 2.64 -30.14
CA ASP A 962 -22.62 2.87 -29.23
C ASP A 962 -21.31 3.24 -29.96
N SER A 963 -20.23 3.39 -29.19
CA SER A 963 -18.91 3.79 -29.69
C SER A 963 -18.08 2.64 -30.30
N ALA A 964 -18.47 1.36 -30.24
CA ALA A 964 -17.61 0.27 -30.71
C ALA A 964 -18.39 -0.93 -31.30
N THR A 965 -18.25 -1.13 -32.63
CA THR A 965 -19.01 -2.12 -33.40
C THR A 965 -18.09 -3.13 -34.10
N TYR A 966 -18.47 -4.41 -34.07
CA TYR A 966 -17.91 -5.47 -34.91
C TYR A 966 -18.79 -5.74 -36.14
N PHE A 967 -18.19 -5.61 -37.31
CA PHE A 967 -18.78 -5.94 -38.60
C PHE A 967 -18.32 -7.33 -39.03
N GLY A 968 -19.22 -8.32 -39.02
CA GLY A 968 -18.93 -9.67 -39.47
C GLY A 968 -18.54 -9.77 -40.97
N PRO A 969 -17.95 -10.90 -41.40
CA PRO A 969 -17.49 -11.11 -42.78
C PRO A 969 -18.51 -10.69 -43.85
N GLY A 970 -18.08 -9.83 -44.78
CA GLY A 970 -18.91 -9.35 -45.90
C GLY A 970 -19.84 -8.17 -45.58
N ILE A 971 -19.72 -7.53 -44.41
CA ILE A 971 -20.45 -6.30 -44.06
C ILE A 971 -19.46 -5.13 -44.02
N ASP A 972 -19.70 -4.10 -44.86
CA ASP A 972 -18.81 -2.95 -45.02
C ASP A 972 -19.11 -1.84 -43.98
N PRO A 973 -18.12 -1.44 -43.14
CA PRO A 973 -18.18 -0.36 -42.16
C PRO A 973 -18.68 1.01 -42.65
N ALA A 974 -18.32 1.45 -43.86
CA ALA A 974 -18.60 2.81 -44.35
C ALA A 974 -20.10 3.11 -44.49
N ASN A 975 -20.94 2.07 -44.52
CA ASN A 975 -22.39 2.20 -44.50
C ASN A 975 -22.94 2.74 -43.17
N SER A 976 -22.18 2.63 -42.07
CA SER A 976 -22.58 3.09 -40.73
C SER A 976 -21.78 4.30 -40.25
N PHE A 977 -20.51 4.38 -40.64
CA PHE A 977 -19.59 5.48 -40.28
C PHE A 977 -19.06 6.16 -41.55
N PRO A 978 -19.77 7.18 -42.08
CA PRO A 978 -19.33 7.88 -43.29
C PRO A 978 -18.00 8.61 -43.06
N GLY A 979 -16.98 8.27 -43.83
CA GLY A 979 -15.63 8.81 -43.67
C GLY A 979 -14.64 7.86 -42.99
N ILE A 980 -15.07 6.70 -42.48
CA ILE A 980 -14.13 5.64 -42.07
C ILE A 980 -13.42 5.05 -43.31
N ASP A 981 -12.12 4.86 -43.16
CA ASP A 981 -11.24 4.19 -44.10
C ASP A 981 -10.49 3.09 -43.32
N CYS A 982 -10.78 1.83 -43.63
CA CYS A 982 -10.26 0.66 -42.90
C CYS A 982 -9.01 0.07 -43.54
N ASP A 983 -8.81 0.23 -44.85
CA ASP A 983 -7.60 -0.20 -45.58
C ASP A 983 -6.58 0.94 -45.81
N GLY A 984 -6.94 2.18 -45.51
CA GLY A 984 -6.03 3.34 -45.46
C GLY A 984 -5.68 3.94 -46.81
N ASP A 985 -6.33 3.51 -47.90
CA ASP A 985 -5.95 3.90 -49.26
C ASP A 985 -6.64 5.19 -49.77
N GLY A 986 -7.58 5.73 -49.00
CA GLY A 986 -8.33 6.95 -49.28
C GLY A 986 -9.42 6.83 -50.34
N ASP A 987 -9.74 5.62 -50.84
CA ASP A 987 -10.76 5.39 -51.87
C ASP A 987 -12.18 5.14 -51.30
N GLY A 988 -12.25 4.68 -50.04
CA GLY A 988 -13.49 4.48 -49.28
C GLY A 988 -14.21 3.14 -49.53
N ILE A 989 -13.51 2.10 -49.98
CA ILE A 989 -14.08 0.76 -50.29
C ILE A 989 -13.50 -0.32 -49.36
N ASN A 990 -14.10 -0.49 -48.18
CA ASN A 990 -13.62 -1.42 -47.15
C ASN A 990 -13.91 -2.91 -47.46
N ALA A 991 -12.89 -3.67 -47.89
CA ALA A 991 -13.02 -5.09 -48.28
C ALA A 991 -13.06 -6.09 -47.10
N ASN A 992 -14.05 -5.97 -46.20
CA ASN A 992 -14.20 -6.83 -45.02
C ASN A 992 -14.46 -8.32 -45.36
N THR A 993 -13.43 -9.18 -45.25
CA THR A 993 -13.51 -10.61 -45.60
C THR A 993 -13.54 -11.59 -44.42
N ASN A 994 -13.01 -11.23 -43.24
CA ASN A 994 -12.96 -12.10 -42.04
C ASN A 994 -13.47 -11.39 -40.76
N GLY A 995 -13.88 -10.12 -40.86
CA GLY A 995 -14.40 -9.30 -39.78
C GLY A 995 -13.66 -7.96 -39.65
N ALA A 996 -14.32 -6.93 -39.14
CA ALA A 996 -13.72 -5.63 -38.83
C ALA A 996 -14.26 -5.07 -37.50
N VAL A 997 -13.41 -4.51 -36.66
CA VAL A 997 -13.75 -3.73 -35.46
C VAL A 997 -13.64 -2.25 -35.81
N VAL A 998 -14.63 -1.46 -35.43
CA VAL A 998 -14.68 0.00 -35.68
C VAL A 998 -15.04 0.70 -34.38
N VAL A 999 -14.34 1.79 -34.07
CA VAL A 999 -14.60 2.60 -32.88
C VAL A 999 -14.72 4.07 -33.23
N ASN A 1000 -15.72 4.72 -32.66
CA ASN A 1000 -15.96 6.15 -32.73
C ASN A 1000 -15.58 6.80 -31.39
N LEU A 1001 -14.50 7.57 -31.40
CA LEU A 1001 -13.99 8.27 -30.22
C LEU A 1001 -14.57 9.70 -30.11
N GLY A 1002 -15.19 10.24 -31.16
CA GLY A 1002 -15.68 11.61 -31.16
C GLY A 1002 -14.55 12.63 -30.98
N ASP A 1003 -14.80 13.73 -30.29
CA ASP A 1003 -13.79 14.78 -30.12
C ASP A 1003 -12.78 14.40 -29.02
N LEU A 1004 -11.49 14.60 -29.29
CA LEU A 1004 -10.37 14.38 -28.36
C LEU A 1004 -9.71 15.73 -28.01
N PRO A 1005 -9.70 16.19 -26.75
CA PRO A 1005 -8.95 17.38 -26.34
C PRO A 1005 -7.43 17.21 -26.52
N ASP A 1006 -6.68 18.31 -26.50
CA ASP A 1006 -5.21 18.30 -26.50
C ASP A 1006 -4.64 17.66 -25.24
N ALA A 1007 -3.63 16.79 -25.40
CA ALA A 1007 -2.91 16.15 -24.30
C ALA A 1007 -2.00 17.14 -23.56
N THR A 1008 -2.62 18.01 -22.78
CA THR A 1008 -2.01 18.65 -21.61
C THR A 1008 -2.01 17.67 -20.42
N THR A 1009 -1.25 17.97 -19.37
CA THR A 1009 -0.87 17.00 -18.31
C THR A 1009 -2.03 16.34 -17.52
N ASP A 1010 -3.26 16.87 -17.62
CA ASP A 1010 -4.47 16.33 -16.97
C ASP A 1010 -5.68 16.25 -17.92
N ALA A 1011 -5.46 16.18 -19.23
CA ALA A 1011 -6.53 16.18 -20.22
C ALA A 1011 -7.32 14.85 -20.27
N THR A 1012 -8.29 14.70 -19.36
CA THR A 1012 -9.38 13.72 -19.51
C THR A 1012 -10.02 13.91 -20.89
N GLY A 1013 -9.96 12.88 -21.71
CA GLY A 1013 -10.51 12.82 -23.05
C GLY A 1013 -9.45 12.55 -24.11
N ALA A 1014 -8.17 12.88 -23.85
CA ALA A 1014 -7.13 13.00 -24.88
C ALA A 1014 -6.46 11.67 -25.28
N TYR A 1015 -6.49 10.66 -24.42
CA TYR A 1015 -5.83 9.37 -24.67
C TYR A 1015 -6.67 8.20 -24.18
N GLY A 1016 -6.26 6.98 -24.56
CA GLY A 1016 -6.89 5.76 -24.10
C GLY A 1016 -6.42 4.56 -24.90
N HIS A 1017 -7.18 3.47 -24.81
CA HIS A 1017 -6.94 2.30 -25.63
C HIS A 1017 -8.19 1.47 -25.87
N VAL A 1018 -8.16 0.65 -26.92
CA VAL A 1018 -9.18 -0.35 -27.21
C VAL A 1018 -8.57 -1.73 -27.24
N ARG A 1019 -9.24 -2.70 -26.64
CA ARG A 1019 -8.86 -4.11 -26.72
C ARG A 1019 -9.97 -4.97 -27.31
N PHE A 1020 -9.54 -5.98 -28.06
CA PHE A 1020 -10.39 -7.08 -28.49
C PHE A 1020 -9.56 -8.35 -28.62
N ARG A 1021 -10.23 -9.50 -28.53
CA ARG A 1021 -9.57 -10.81 -28.61
C ARG A 1021 -9.95 -11.56 -29.87
N THR A 1022 -8.99 -12.32 -30.37
CA THR A 1022 -9.19 -13.29 -31.45
C THR A 1022 -8.61 -14.63 -31.04
N ARG A 1023 -9.26 -15.74 -31.42
CA ARG A 1023 -8.78 -17.09 -31.14
C ARG A 1023 -8.12 -17.71 -32.36
N VAL A 1024 -6.94 -18.30 -32.20
CA VAL A 1024 -6.28 -19.13 -33.22
C VAL A 1024 -7.19 -20.33 -33.55
N LYS A 1025 -7.47 -20.52 -34.84
CA LYS A 1025 -8.41 -21.52 -35.35
C LYS A 1025 -7.95 -22.98 -35.18
#